data_AF-A0A6I9QC11-F1
#
_entry.id   AF-A0A6I9QC11-F1
#
_cell.length_a   1.000
_cell.length_b   1.000
_cell.length_c   1.000
_cell.angle_alpha   90.00
_cell.angle_beta   90.00
_cell.angle_gamma   90.00
#
_symmetry.space_group_name_H-M   'P 1'
#
loop_
_entity.id
_entity.type
_entity.pdbx_description
1 polymer ?
#
loop_
_entity_poly.entity_id
_entity_poly.type
_entity_poly.pdbx_seq_one_letter_code
_entity_poly.pdbx_strand_id
1 'polypeptide(L)'
;MGSTCTTRGFSYRLLSPSSPLPINTPPLRPFFPPSSFLAFSSSPRSFALDPANTKSPLFRFGSSSPIRCSSSSLSSGKGSGLGSFLVEKTRKKEEGEEGEMTITPSVRISDGKLVVRGHTILSDVPDAVISSAASSGPVDGIFLGAQFAETSCRHVLPLGTLRDVRFMATFRFKLWWMAQKMGDRGRDIPHETQFLLLESKDGEETVYTVLLPLIEGPFRACLQGNPRDELELCLESGDVDTRSAAFSHALFIGTAVADPFTAISGAVAAVKHHLKTFHQRSEKKLPGIVDYFGWCTWDAFYQEVTQEGVESGLRSLTAGGAPPKFVIIDDGWQSVGSDQPQEESEKPNSLFRLTGIKENNKFQSKEDPASGIKTIVQTAKNNYGLKYVYVWHAITGYWGGVRPGVEGMEEYGSKMQYPKIPPGVAENEPWLMTDVITLQGLGLVNPKRVYKFYNELHSYLAAAGVDGVKVDVQCILETLGAGLGGRVELTRQYHRALDASIAKNFPDNGCIACMSHNTDALYCSKQTAVVRASDDFYPRDPVSHTIHIASVAYNSVFLGEFMLPDWDMFHSLHPAAEYHASARAISGGPIYVSDAPGKHNFELLRKLVLPDGSILRARLPGRPTGDCLFSDPARDGVSLLKIWNMNKFTGVLGVYNCQGAAWSSTEKKNVFHHTGSDALSCAVKGSDVHQIAEAATDHDWNGDCNVYRHRDGQLLVLPHNAAMPVSLKVLEHEIFTISPIKDLAPGFRFAPLGLVDMFNAGGAVDGLTYHILGGANILELDSSFAGEMNGALMHSLENRSGDAVAMICMEVKGCGRLGAYCSVTPRKCMLGSADAEFSYDPSSGFLTLQLENMPEGNKRAHKVVIEL
;
A
#
# COMPACT_ATOMS: atom_id res chain seq x y z
N MET A 1 -16.50 -78.21 23.52
CA MET A 1 -17.90 -78.18 23.06
C MET A 1 -18.25 -76.71 22.83
N GLY A 2 -18.66 -76.21 21.67
CA GLY A 2 -18.96 -76.83 20.38
C GLY A 2 -20.27 -76.29 19.80
N SER A 3 -20.21 -75.44 18.75
CA SER A 3 -21.30 -75.01 17.80
C SER A 3 -22.55 -74.30 18.39
N THR A 4 -23.24 -73.31 17.80
CA THR A 4 -23.20 -72.51 16.52
C THR A 4 -23.37 -71.00 16.86
N CYS A 5 -23.28 -69.95 16.01
CA CYS A 5 -23.03 -69.72 14.56
C CYS A 5 -24.23 -69.65 13.56
N THR A 6 -24.87 -68.47 13.38
CA THR A 6 -25.35 -67.87 12.06
C THR A 6 -25.98 -66.46 12.25
N THR A 7 -25.36 -65.35 11.78
CA THR A 7 -25.62 -64.54 10.53
C THR A 7 -26.94 -63.72 10.49
N ARG A 8 -27.05 -62.50 9.90
CA ARG A 8 -26.13 -61.58 9.17
C ARG A 8 -26.76 -60.17 9.07
N GLY A 9 -25.96 -59.11 8.92
CA GLY A 9 -26.43 -57.77 8.52
C GLY A 9 -25.37 -56.66 8.65
N PHE A 10 -24.67 -56.31 7.57
CA PHE A 10 -23.76 -55.14 7.49
C PHE A 10 -24.58 -53.87 7.19
N SER A 11 -24.25 -52.68 7.69
CA SER A 11 -23.28 -51.72 7.11
C SER A 11 -23.60 -50.33 7.72
N TYR A 12 -22.70 -49.38 8.02
CA TYR A 12 -21.25 -49.35 8.34
C TYR A 12 -21.04 -48.08 9.21
N ARG A 13 -19.88 -47.88 9.88
CA ARG A 13 -19.51 -46.59 10.50
C ARG A 13 -18.02 -46.28 10.31
N LEU A 14 -17.71 -45.01 10.07
CA LEU A 14 -16.34 -44.49 9.94
C LEU A 14 -15.61 -44.44 11.28
N LEU A 15 -14.29 -44.65 11.23
CA LEU A 15 -13.38 -44.70 12.37
C LEU A 15 -12.69 -43.35 12.58
N SER A 16 -12.52 -42.96 13.85
CA SER A 16 -11.62 -41.88 14.27
C SER A 16 -10.34 -42.48 14.86
N PRO A 17 -9.12 -42.04 14.46
CA PRO A 17 -7.88 -42.49 15.09
C PRO A 17 -7.41 -41.55 16.22
N SER A 18 -7.25 -42.16 17.39
CA SER A 18 -6.22 -41.95 18.43
C SER A 18 -5.29 -40.72 18.39
N SER A 19 -5.18 -40.06 19.56
CA SER A 19 -4.19 -39.05 19.94
C SER A 19 -2.74 -39.56 19.99
N PRO A 20 -1.73 -38.67 19.82
CA PRO A 20 -0.35 -38.90 20.25
C PRO A 20 0.00 -38.20 21.60
N LEU A 21 1.10 -38.63 22.21
CA LEU A 21 1.62 -38.25 23.54
C LEU A 21 2.34 -36.89 23.56
N PRO A 22 2.48 -36.23 24.74
CA PRO A 22 3.15 -34.94 24.87
C PRO A 22 4.69 -35.07 24.92
N ILE A 23 5.38 -34.15 24.24
CA ILE A 23 6.83 -33.96 24.37
C ILE A 23 7.08 -32.76 25.29
N ASN A 24 7.78 -32.98 26.40
CA ASN A 24 8.20 -31.90 27.29
C ASN A 24 9.32 -31.07 26.65
N THR A 25 9.06 -29.78 26.45
CA THR A 25 10.07 -28.74 26.20
C THR A 25 9.94 -27.64 27.24
N PRO A 26 11.05 -27.13 27.82
CA PRO A 26 10.99 -26.09 28.84
C PRO A 26 10.54 -24.74 28.25
N PRO A 27 9.88 -23.88 29.03
CA PRO A 27 9.38 -22.60 28.53
C PRO A 27 10.53 -21.59 28.35
N LEU A 28 10.87 -21.30 27.09
CA LEU A 28 11.60 -20.08 26.74
C LEU A 28 10.72 -18.88 27.08
N ARG A 29 11.22 -17.97 27.93
CA ARG A 29 10.58 -16.68 28.23
C ARG A 29 11.11 -15.62 27.25
N PRO A 30 10.28 -15.02 26.39
CA PRO A 30 10.64 -13.78 25.72
C PRO A 30 10.33 -12.58 26.63
N PHE A 31 11.29 -11.67 26.76
CA PHE A 31 10.97 -10.29 27.14
C PHE A 31 10.22 -9.63 25.98
N PHE A 32 9.11 -8.94 26.26
CA PHE A 32 8.41 -8.13 25.26
C PHE A 32 8.92 -6.68 25.33
N PRO A 33 8.97 -5.94 24.20
CA PRO A 33 9.05 -4.48 24.27
C PRO A 33 7.78 -3.92 24.97
N PRO A 34 7.88 -2.74 25.60
CA PRO A 34 6.81 -2.21 26.45
C PRO A 34 5.66 -1.60 25.64
N SER A 35 4.84 -2.46 25.01
CA SER A 35 3.56 -2.07 24.40
C SER A 35 2.45 -3.10 24.61
N SER A 36 2.66 -4.09 25.49
CA SER A 36 1.77 -5.24 25.69
C SER A 36 1.39 -5.44 27.16
N PHE A 37 0.07 -5.45 27.43
CA PHE A 37 -0.62 -5.74 28.71
C PHE A 37 -0.57 -4.62 29.79
N LEU A 38 -1.69 -4.24 30.41
CA LEU A 38 -2.62 -5.11 31.16
C LEU A 38 -4.10 -4.64 31.07
N ALA A 39 -5.02 -5.61 30.90
CA ALA A 39 -6.45 -5.41 31.15
C ALA A 39 -6.84 -6.11 32.45
N PHE A 40 -7.29 -5.36 33.46
CA PHE A 40 -7.85 -5.94 34.68
C PHE A 40 -9.33 -6.26 34.48
N SER A 41 -9.71 -7.52 34.69
CA SER A 41 -11.11 -7.94 34.71
C SER A 41 -11.78 -7.56 36.03
N SER A 42 -12.81 -6.71 35.97
CA SER A 42 -13.74 -6.47 37.07
C SER A 42 -15.17 -6.83 36.65
N SER A 43 -15.69 -7.94 37.19
CA SER A 43 -17.09 -8.33 36.97
C SER A 43 -18.02 -7.43 37.79
N PRO A 44 -19.15 -7.01 37.20
CA PRO A 44 -20.38 -6.97 37.98
C PRO A 44 -21.57 -7.62 37.25
N ARG A 45 -22.14 -8.59 37.97
CA ARG A 45 -23.54 -9.05 38.01
C ARG A 45 -24.52 -8.49 36.97
N SER A 46 -25.08 -9.42 36.21
CA SER A 46 -26.32 -9.30 35.43
C SER A 46 -27.48 -8.66 36.21
N PHE A 47 -28.18 -7.72 35.56
CA PHE A 47 -29.61 -7.47 35.78
C PHE A 47 -30.33 -7.63 34.44
N ALA A 48 -31.36 -8.47 34.41
CA ALA A 48 -32.18 -8.71 33.23
C ALA A 48 -33.40 -7.79 33.23
N LEU A 49 -33.71 -7.19 32.09
CA LEU A 49 -35.01 -6.60 31.79
C LEU A 49 -35.39 -6.91 30.34
N ASP A 50 -36.48 -7.67 30.20
CA ASP A 50 -37.30 -7.82 28.99
C ASP A 50 -37.88 -6.44 28.57
N PRO A 51 -38.19 -6.19 27.27
CA PRO A 51 -39.49 -6.67 26.78
C PRO A 51 -39.64 -7.00 25.27
N ALA A 52 -40.35 -8.11 25.03
CA ALA A 52 -41.51 -8.23 24.13
C ALA A 52 -41.62 -7.36 22.84
N ASN A 53 -41.36 -8.01 21.70
CA ASN A 53 -42.38 -8.40 20.71
C ASN A 53 -43.43 -7.34 20.25
N THR A 54 -43.28 -6.80 19.04
CA THR A 54 -44.44 -6.37 18.20
C THR A 54 -44.18 -6.62 16.71
N LYS A 55 -45.28 -6.69 15.94
CA LYS A 55 -45.34 -7.29 14.58
C LYS A 55 -45.20 -6.28 13.45
N SER A 56 -44.79 -6.78 12.28
CA SER A 56 -44.92 -6.13 10.98
C SER A 56 -46.40 -5.96 10.55
N PRO A 57 -46.65 -5.17 9.50
CA PRO A 57 -47.27 -5.79 8.32
C PRO A 57 -46.62 -5.40 6.97
N LEU A 58 -46.94 -6.21 5.96
CA LEU A 58 -46.52 -6.06 4.56
C LEU A 58 -47.22 -4.87 3.86
N PHE A 59 -46.61 -4.38 2.79
CA PHE A 59 -47.34 -4.02 1.56
C PHE A 59 -46.59 -4.50 0.30
N ARG A 60 -47.34 -4.76 -0.79
CA ARG A 60 -46.87 -5.37 -2.05
C ARG A 60 -47.17 -4.47 -3.25
N PHE A 61 -46.26 -4.49 -4.22
CA PHE A 61 -46.42 -4.30 -5.68
C PHE A 61 -47.25 -3.13 -6.25
N GLY A 62 -46.62 -2.38 -7.15
CA GLY A 62 -47.23 -1.69 -8.29
C GLY A 62 -46.25 -1.70 -9.47
N SER A 63 -46.74 -1.93 -10.69
CA SER A 63 -45.94 -2.06 -11.92
C SER A 63 -46.60 -1.32 -13.10
N SER A 64 -45.91 -1.28 -14.26
CA SER A 64 -46.30 -0.59 -15.53
C SER A 64 -46.15 0.94 -15.52
N SER A 65 -45.79 1.64 -16.62
CA SER A 65 -45.40 1.22 -17.98
C SER A 65 -44.62 2.36 -18.70
N PRO A 66 -43.99 2.13 -19.87
CA PRO A 66 -43.03 3.07 -20.48
C PRO A 66 -43.66 4.09 -21.45
N ILE A 67 -42.92 5.17 -21.75
CA ILE A 67 -43.24 6.13 -22.82
C ILE A 67 -42.19 6.03 -23.95
N ARG A 68 -42.65 5.90 -25.18
CA ARG A 68 -41.88 6.03 -26.44
C ARG A 68 -42.45 7.19 -27.25
N CYS A 69 -41.58 7.95 -27.89
CA CYS A 69 -41.69 8.65 -29.21
C CYS A 69 -40.67 9.80 -29.25
N SER A 70 -40.12 10.26 -30.38
CA SER A 70 -39.77 9.64 -31.67
C SER A 70 -39.05 10.70 -32.54
N SER A 71 -37.85 10.40 -33.02
CA SER A 71 -37.20 10.92 -34.24
C SER A 71 -37.59 12.28 -34.86
N SER A 72 -36.59 13.14 -35.08
CA SER A 72 -36.39 13.77 -36.40
C SER A 72 -34.89 14.01 -36.66
N SER A 73 -34.50 14.05 -37.93
CA SER A 73 -33.11 14.12 -38.43
C SER A 73 -33.00 15.13 -39.58
N LEU A 74 -31.80 15.26 -40.18
CA LEU A 74 -31.37 16.20 -41.25
C LEU A 74 -30.77 17.53 -40.72
N SER A 75 -29.74 18.14 -41.33
CA SER A 75 -28.76 17.65 -42.32
C SER A 75 -27.57 18.62 -42.46
N SER A 76 -26.45 18.14 -43.03
CA SER A 76 -25.17 18.84 -43.25
C SER A 76 -25.20 20.08 -44.17
N GLY A 77 -24.22 21.00 -43.99
CA GLY A 77 -23.83 22.01 -45.00
C GLY A 77 -22.41 22.57 -44.77
N LYS A 78 -21.53 22.48 -45.79
CA LYS A 78 -20.14 23.02 -45.79
C LYS A 78 -20.09 24.42 -46.43
N GLY A 79 -19.06 25.23 -46.15
CA GLY A 79 -18.70 26.33 -47.09
C GLY A 79 -17.80 27.48 -46.60
N SER A 80 -16.49 27.31 -46.73
CA SER A 80 -15.44 28.32 -47.06
C SER A 80 -15.76 29.83 -47.22
N GLY A 81 -14.93 30.68 -46.59
CA GLY A 81 -13.87 31.41 -47.34
C GLY A 81 -13.96 32.93 -47.59
N LEU A 82 -12.93 33.64 -47.11
CA LEU A 82 -12.35 34.93 -47.59
C LEU A 82 -13.17 36.25 -47.61
N GLY A 83 -12.61 37.29 -46.98
CA GLY A 83 -12.03 38.40 -47.77
C GLY A 83 -12.44 39.86 -47.47
N SER A 84 -11.42 40.69 -47.14
CA SER A 84 -11.39 42.19 -47.10
C SER A 84 -12.31 42.92 -46.09
N PHE A 85 -11.88 43.85 -45.22
CA PHE A 85 -10.95 45.02 -45.21
C PHE A 85 -11.65 46.40 -45.40
N LEU A 86 -11.69 47.16 -44.28
CA LEU A 86 -11.78 48.64 -44.10
C LEU A 86 -13.03 49.41 -44.59
N VAL A 87 -13.61 50.22 -43.69
CA VAL A 87 -13.67 51.71 -43.71
C VAL A 87 -14.04 52.24 -42.30
N GLU A 88 -13.81 53.54 -42.03
CA GLU A 88 -13.66 54.20 -40.73
C GLU A 88 -14.92 54.61 -39.91
N LYS A 89 -14.70 54.68 -38.58
CA LYS A 89 -15.11 55.73 -37.60
C LYS A 89 -16.59 56.13 -37.38
N THR A 90 -17.04 55.84 -36.15
CA THR A 90 -17.79 56.70 -35.18
C THR A 90 -19.03 57.49 -35.67
N ARG A 91 -20.17 57.56 -34.94
CA ARG A 91 -20.38 57.48 -33.47
C ARG A 91 -21.89 57.39 -33.18
N LYS A 92 -22.33 56.50 -32.28
CA LYS A 92 -23.34 56.79 -31.22
C LYS A 92 -23.53 55.57 -30.30
N LYS A 93 -23.86 55.85 -29.04
CA LYS A 93 -24.03 54.88 -27.96
C LYS A 93 -25.11 53.85 -28.26
N GLU A 94 -24.81 52.58 -28.00
CA GLU A 94 -25.69 51.69 -27.24
C GLU A 94 -24.89 51.17 -26.05
N GLU A 95 -25.52 51.13 -24.88
CA GLU A 95 -24.91 50.66 -23.63
C GLU A 95 -25.07 49.15 -23.58
N GLY A 96 -24.09 48.43 -24.14
CA GLY A 96 -23.92 47.00 -23.91
C GLY A 96 -23.07 46.80 -22.66
N GLU A 97 -23.61 46.11 -21.66
CA GLU A 97 -22.81 45.58 -20.56
C GLU A 97 -21.86 44.53 -21.14
N GLU A 98 -20.57 44.88 -21.26
CA GLU A 98 -19.51 43.90 -21.44
C GLU A 98 -19.46 43.05 -20.17
N GLY A 99 -20.19 41.94 -20.18
CA GLY A 99 -20.11 40.91 -19.15
C GLY A 99 -18.69 40.36 -19.13
N GLU A 100 -17.87 40.91 -18.24
CA GLU A 100 -16.52 40.46 -17.96
C GLU A 100 -16.59 38.98 -17.58
N MET A 101 -16.16 38.09 -18.48
CA MET A 101 -16.06 36.65 -18.22
C MET A 101 -14.91 36.37 -17.25
N THR A 102 -15.13 36.77 -16.00
CA THR A 102 -14.34 36.34 -14.85
C THR A 102 -14.48 34.84 -14.74
N ILE A 103 -13.40 34.11 -15.06
CA ILE A 103 -13.30 32.68 -14.84
C ILE A 103 -13.33 32.47 -13.32
N THR A 104 -14.49 32.10 -12.80
CA THR A 104 -14.67 31.93 -11.35
C THR A 104 -13.79 30.80 -10.85
N PRO A 105 -12.92 31.01 -9.83
CA PRO A 105 -12.05 29.96 -9.33
C PRO A 105 -12.84 28.73 -8.87
N SER A 106 -12.32 27.56 -9.25
CA SER A 106 -12.89 26.24 -8.95
C SER A 106 -12.74 25.84 -7.48
N VAL A 107 -11.84 26.47 -6.73
CA VAL A 107 -11.81 26.44 -5.26
C VAL A 107 -11.73 27.88 -4.75
N ARG A 108 -12.66 28.28 -3.87
CA ARG A 108 -12.69 29.64 -3.28
C ARG A 108 -13.35 29.67 -1.91
N ILE A 109 -13.03 30.69 -1.12
CA ILE A 109 -13.84 31.08 0.04
C ILE A 109 -14.72 32.27 -0.38
N SER A 110 -16.03 32.17 -0.14
CA SER A 110 -17.01 33.23 -0.43
C SER A 110 -18.20 33.10 0.52
N ASP A 111 -18.70 34.22 1.05
CA ASP A 111 -19.89 34.28 1.92
C ASP A 111 -19.85 33.32 3.12
N GLY A 112 -18.70 33.23 3.80
CA GLY A 112 -18.49 32.33 4.93
C GLY A 112 -18.50 30.85 4.57
N LYS A 113 -18.22 30.49 3.30
CA LYS A 113 -18.23 29.10 2.80
C LYS A 113 -16.97 28.78 2.01
N LEU A 114 -16.46 27.57 2.18
CA LEU A 114 -15.49 26.98 1.26
C LEU A 114 -16.28 26.31 0.13
N VAL A 115 -16.13 26.83 -1.09
CA VAL A 115 -16.86 26.38 -2.27
C VAL A 115 -15.89 25.73 -3.26
N VAL A 116 -16.15 24.48 -3.63
CA VAL A 116 -15.43 23.72 -4.65
C VAL A 116 -16.37 23.43 -5.81
N ARG A 117 -16.07 23.97 -7.00
CA ARG A 117 -16.87 23.85 -8.24
C ARG A 117 -18.38 24.08 -8.04
N GLY A 118 -18.74 25.03 -7.16
CA GLY A 118 -20.13 25.36 -6.82
C GLY A 118 -20.68 24.65 -5.58
N HIS A 119 -20.05 23.57 -5.12
CA HIS A 119 -20.44 22.81 -3.93
C HIS A 119 -19.88 23.43 -2.66
N THR A 120 -20.74 23.65 -1.66
CA THR A 120 -20.29 24.06 -0.33
C THR A 120 -19.69 22.85 0.38
N ILE A 121 -18.38 22.86 0.61
CA ILE A 121 -17.66 21.82 1.35
C ILE A 121 -17.60 22.14 2.84
N LEU A 122 -17.38 23.40 3.20
CA LEU A 122 -17.48 23.89 4.58
C LEU A 122 -18.44 25.09 4.63
N SER A 123 -19.35 25.11 5.60
CA SER A 123 -20.09 26.32 5.98
C SER A 123 -19.44 26.99 7.19
N ASP A 124 -19.84 28.22 7.50
CA ASP A 124 -19.43 28.94 8.72
C ASP A 124 -17.91 29.13 8.83
N VAL A 125 -17.22 29.27 7.68
CA VAL A 125 -15.78 29.52 7.58
C VAL A 125 -15.45 30.88 8.24
N PRO A 126 -14.63 30.94 9.30
CA PRO A 126 -14.36 32.20 10.00
C PRO A 126 -13.48 33.17 9.22
N ASP A 127 -13.69 34.47 9.41
CA ASP A 127 -12.89 35.57 8.81
C ASP A 127 -11.38 35.49 9.10
N ALA A 128 -10.98 34.75 10.15
CA ALA A 128 -9.58 34.50 10.49
C ALA A 128 -8.87 33.54 9.52
N VAL A 129 -9.62 32.79 8.71
CA VAL A 129 -9.09 31.92 7.65
C VAL A 129 -8.78 32.77 6.42
N ILE A 130 -7.51 32.91 6.10
CA ILE A 130 -7.07 33.60 4.87
C ILE A 130 -6.80 32.58 3.76
N SER A 131 -6.96 32.99 2.50
CA SER A 131 -6.65 32.14 1.35
C SER A 131 -5.76 32.85 0.33
N SER A 132 -4.94 32.08 -0.37
CA SER A 132 -4.17 32.53 -1.53
C SER A 132 -4.26 31.50 -2.65
N ALA A 133 -4.29 31.96 -3.91
CA ALA A 133 -4.35 31.06 -5.06
C ALA A 133 -3.05 30.27 -5.20
N ALA A 134 -3.14 28.97 -5.52
CA ALA A 134 -1.96 28.22 -5.90
C ALA A 134 -1.45 28.70 -7.27
N SER A 135 -0.17 29.04 -7.36
CA SER A 135 0.45 29.46 -8.61
C SER A 135 0.55 28.28 -9.59
N SER A 136 -0.40 28.19 -10.52
CA SER A 136 -0.45 27.26 -11.66
C SER A 136 0.06 25.84 -11.34
N GLY A 137 -0.72 25.07 -10.58
CA GLY A 137 -0.45 23.67 -10.28
C GLY A 137 -1.00 22.71 -11.36
N PRO A 138 -0.66 21.40 -11.28
CA PRO A 138 -1.28 20.36 -12.13
C PRO A 138 -2.74 20.05 -11.75
N VAL A 139 -3.21 20.57 -10.61
CA VAL A 139 -4.62 20.64 -10.21
C VAL A 139 -4.92 22.07 -9.75
N ASP A 140 -6.18 22.47 -9.90
CA ASP A 140 -6.66 23.71 -9.31
C ASP A 140 -6.66 23.60 -7.78
N GLY A 141 -6.31 24.68 -7.10
CA GLY A 141 -6.31 24.72 -5.64
C GLY A 141 -5.93 26.06 -5.02
N ILE A 142 -6.08 26.13 -3.71
CA ILE A 142 -5.72 27.28 -2.88
C ILE A 142 -4.89 26.83 -1.67
N PHE A 143 -4.06 27.73 -1.17
CA PHE A 143 -3.44 27.60 0.14
C PHE A 143 -4.27 28.39 1.16
N LEU A 144 -4.61 27.76 2.28
CA LEU A 144 -5.22 28.38 3.43
C LEU A 144 -4.18 28.68 4.51
N GLY A 145 -4.32 29.84 5.13
CA GLY A 145 -3.56 30.30 6.27
C GLY A 145 -4.48 30.82 7.37
N ALA A 146 -3.88 31.36 8.43
CA ALA A 146 -4.59 31.90 9.58
C ALA A 146 -3.80 33.03 10.24
N GLN A 147 -4.52 34.02 10.76
CA GLN A 147 -3.95 35.06 11.61
C GLN A 147 -4.60 35.06 12.99
N PHE A 148 -3.75 35.04 14.02
CA PHE A 148 -4.13 34.96 15.43
C PHE A 148 -3.74 36.26 16.16
N ALA A 149 -4.46 36.58 17.24
CA ALA A 149 -4.21 37.78 18.04
C ALA A 149 -2.92 37.70 18.88
N GLU A 150 -2.52 36.49 19.29
CA GLU A 150 -1.36 36.24 20.15
C GLU A 150 -0.39 35.23 19.53
N THR A 151 0.90 35.32 19.90
CA THR A 151 1.92 34.34 19.48
C THR A 151 1.92 33.11 20.38
N SER A 152 1.77 31.94 19.79
CA SER A 152 1.76 30.65 20.50
C SER A 152 2.64 29.62 19.79
N CYS A 153 3.09 28.61 20.54
CA CYS A 153 3.69 27.38 20.01
C CYS A 153 2.63 26.37 19.52
N ARG A 154 1.35 26.62 19.83
CA ARG A 154 0.20 25.80 19.42
C ARG A 154 -1.03 26.68 19.14
N HIS A 155 -1.67 26.46 18.00
CA HIS A 155 -2.98 27.04 17.66
C HIS A 155 -3.96 25.94 17.25
N VAL A 156 -5.25 26.19 17.48
CA VAL A 156 -6.37 25.39 16.95
C VAL A 156 -7.40 26.36 16.40
N LEU A 157 -7.82 26.17 15.16
CA LEU A 157 -8.75 27.04 14.45
C LEU A 157 -9.82 26.21 13.73
N PRO A 158 -11.12 26.40 14.03
CA PRO A 158 -12.19 25.91 13.16
C PRO A 158 -12.06 26.49 11.75
N LEU A 159 -12.00 25.63 10.74
CA LEU A 159 -12.05 26.00 9.33
C LEU A 159 -13.49 26.15 8.81
N GLY A 160 -14.46 25.60 9.53
CA GLY A 160 -15.88 25.59 9.19
C GLY A 160 -16.54 24.24 9.48
N THR A 161 -17.86 24.19 9.36
CA THR A 161 -18.70 23.01 9.55
C THR A 161 -18.67 22.10 8.32
N LEU A 162 -18.37 20.81 8.51
CA LEU A 162 -18.43 19.76 7.48
C LEU A 162 -19.62 18.83 7.77
N ARG A 163 -20.61 18.75 6.87
CA ARG A 163 -21.75 17.83 6.94
C ARG A 163 -22.13 17.34 5.55
N ASP A 164 -22.63 16.11 5.48
CA ASP A 164 -23.19 15.46 4.29
C ASP A 164 -22.20 15.38 3.10
N VAL A 165 -20.89 15.37 3.40
CA VAL A 165 -19.80 15.22 2.43
C VAL A 165 -18.98 13.99 2.81
N ARG A 166 -19.02 12.95 1.98
CA ARG A 166 -18.30 11.68 2.24
C ARG A 166 -16.80 11.94 2.25
N PHE A 167 -16.09 11.32 3.20
CA PHE A 167 -14.64 11.44 3.27
C PHE A 167 -13.92 10.10 3.50
N MET A 168 -12.64 10.10 3.12
CA MET A 168 -11.63 9.15 3.57
C MET A 168 -10.45 9.94 4.15
N ALA A 169 -10.12 9.65 5.41
CA ALA A 169 -9.03 10.27 6.15
C ALA A 169 -7.96 9.23 6.47
N THR A 170 -6.68 9.60 6.31
CA THR A 170 -5.56 8.88 6.94
C THR A 170 -5.03 9.70 8.11
N PHE A 171 -5.08 9.12 9.31
CA PHE A 171 -4.79 9.79 10.57
C PHE A 171 -3.83 8.96 11.43
N ARG A 172 -3.04 9.60 12.30
CA ARG A 172 -2.10 8.89 13.17
C ARG A 172 -2.80 8.34 14.41
N PHE A 173 -3.10 7.04 14.42
CA PHE A 173 -3.71 6.36 15.57
C PHE A 173 -2.69 5.98 16.66
N LYS A 174 -1.40 6.04 16.32
CA LYS A 174 -0.22 5.94 17.20
C LYS A 174 0.80 6.99 16.77
N LEU A 175 1.79 7.34 17.60
CA LEU A 175 2.88 8.26 17.22
C LEU A 175 3.53 7.87 15.87
N TRP A 176 3.71 6.58 15.67
CA TRP A 176 4.47 5.96 14.56
C TRP A 176 3.66 5.76 13.27
N TRP A 177 2.35 5.53 13.39
CA TRP A 177 1.55 4.83 12.38
C TRP A 177 0.22 5.50 12.07
N MET A 178 -0.18 5.45 10.80
CA MET A 178 -1.50 5.84 10.32
C MET A 178 -2.47 4.67 10.18
N ALA A 179 -3.75 5.00 10.26
CA ALA A 179 -4.87 4.16 9.87
C ALA A 179 -5.91 5.02 9.14
N GLN A 180 -6.92 4.35 8.58
CA GLN A 180 -8.00 4.96 7.82
C GLN A 180 -9.30 5.16 8.64
N LYS A 181 -10.01 6.22 8.31
CA LYS A 181 -11.36 6.50 8.80
C LYS A 181 -12.22 7.07 7.68
N MET A 182 -13.46 6.58 7.59
CA MET A 182 -14.49 7.09 6.70
C MET A 182 -15.64 7.67 7.53
N GLY A 183 -16.37 8.60 6.92
CA GLY A 183 -17.54 9.27 7.51
C GLY A 183 -18.13 10.32 6.58
N ASP A 184 -19.07 11.12 7.09
CA ASP A 184 -19.74 12.20 6.34
C ASP A 184 -19.85 13.53 7.12
N ARG A 185 -19.24 13.63 8.31
CA ARG A 185 -19.29 14.80 9.21
C ARG A 185 -17.93 15.17 9.77
N GLY A 186 -17.75 16.46 10.07
CA GLY A 186 -16.55 16.96 10.73
C GLY A 186 -16.23 16.24 12.04
N ARG A 187 -17.25 15.87 12.84
CA ARG A 187 -17.05 15.16 14.13
C ARG A 187 -16.38 13.80 14.02
N ASP A 188 -16.48 13.16 12.84
CA ASP A 188 -15.95 11.81 12.61
C ASP A 188 -14.47 11.81 12.17
N ILE A 189 -13.91 12.99 11.87
CA ILE A 189 -12.51 13.17 11.48
C ILE A 189 -11.64 13.02 12.73
N PRO A 190 -10.74 12.02 12.80
CA PRO A 190 -9.94 11.81 14.00
C PRO A 190 -8.88 12.89 14.22
N HIS A 191 -8.42 13.03 15.46
CA HIS A 191 -7.20 13.77 15.77
C HIS A 191 -6.02 13.22 14.97
N GLU A 192 -5.05 14.09 14.66
CA GLU A 192 -3.87 13.77 13.85
C GLU A 192 -4.19 13.28 12.42
N THR A 193 -5.29 13.75 11.82
CA THR A 193 -5.55 13.56 10.39
C THR A 193 -4.51 14.33 9.55
N GLN A 194 -3.82 13.61 8.66
CA GLN A 194 -2.70 14.14 7.87
C GLN A 194 -3.00 14.27 6.38
N PHE A 195 -4.03 13.58 5.92
CA PHE A 195 -4.53 13.63 4.56
C PHE A 195 -6.02 13.29 4.61
N LEU A 196 -6.81 14.07 3.89
CA LEU A 196 -8.26 13.96 3.83
C LEU A 196 -8.70 14.11 2.37
N LEU A 197 -9.39 13.09 1.87
CA LEU A 197 -10.02 13.06 0.55
C LEU A 197 -11.54 13.16 0.74
N LEU A 198 -12.20 14.05 0.01
CA LEU A 198 -13.63 14.26 0.02
C LEU A 198 -14.25 13.87 -1.33
N GLU A 199 -15.44 13.29 -1.30
CA GLU A 199 -16.28 13.04 -2.47
C GLU A 199 -17.53 13.91 -2.42
N SER A 200 -17.80 14.62 -3.51
CA SER A 200 -19.00 15.43 -3.72
C SER A 200 -19.52 15.21 -5.14
N LYS A 201 -20.81 15.50 -5.40
CA LYS A 201 -21.45 15.27 -6.71
C LYS A 201 -21.98 16.56 -7.30
N ASP A 202 -21.53 16.86 -8.52
CA ASP A 202 -22.01 17.96 -9.36
C ASP A 202 -22.92 17.43 -10.46
N GLY A 203 -24.20 17.25 -10.13
CA GLY A 203 -25.14 16.52 -10.98
C GLY A 203 -24.71 15.06 -11.16
N GLU A 204 -24.25 14.72 -12.37
CA GLU A 204 -23.70 13.40 -12.70
C GLU A 204 -22.16 13.32 -12.58
N GLU A 205 -21.45 14.46 -12.48
CA GLU A 205 -20.00 14.47 -12.29
C GLU A 205 -19.62 14.26 -10.82
N THR A 206 -18.61 13.43 -10.55
CA THR A 206 -18.03 13.31 -9.21
C THR A 206 -16.81 14.22 -9.07
N VAL A 207 -16.82 15.08 -8.05
CA VAL A 207 -15.76 16.03 -7.75
C VAL A 207 -15.03 15.57 -6.49
N TYR A 208 -13.72 15.36 -6.63
CA TYR A 208 -12.83 14.97 -5.56
C TYR A 208 -12.07 16.19 -5.04
N THR A 209 -12.04 16.35 -3.71
CA THR A 209 -11.29 17.43 -3.05
C THR A 209 -10.27 16.84 -2.09
N VAL A 210 -9.02 17.28 -2.17
CA VAL A 210 -7.90 16.81 -1.36
C VAL A 210 -7.46 17.94 -0.43
N LEU A 211 -7.43 17.66 0.87
CA LEU A 211 -6.95 18.56 1.91
C LEU A 211 -5.63 18.00 2.48
N LEU A 212 -4.55 18.80 2.34
CA LEU A 212 -3.20 18.48 2.78
C LEU A 212 -2.70 19.52 3.80
N PRO A 213 -2.73 19.21 5.11
CA PRO A 213 -2.02 19.97 6.12
C PRO A 213 -0.52 20.00 5.83
N LEU A 214 0.09 21.18 5.94
CA LEU A 214 1.47 21.44 5.51
C LEU A 214 2.40 21.76 6.69
N ILE A 215 3.64 22.05 6.33
CA ILE A 215 4.65 22.62 7.21
C ILE A 215 4.88 24.07 6.79
N GLU A 216 4.77 25.01 7.74
CA GLU A 216 5.10 26.42 7.54
C GLU A 216 6.15 26.84 8.58
N GLY A 217 7.37 27.10 8.12
CA GLY A 217 8.51 27.41 8.98
C GLY A 217 8.88 26.24 9.92
N PRO A 218 8.82 26.44 11.26
CA PRO A 218 9.02 25.39 12.26
C PRO A 218 7.71 24.70 12.71
N PHE A 219 6.55 25.11 12.21
CA PHE A 219 5.25 24.55 12.56
C PHE A 219 4.83 23.47 11.58
N ARG A 220 4.15 22.45 12.09
CA ARG A 220 3.47 21.41 11.31
C ARG A 220 1.98 21.46 11.60
N ALA A 221 1.15 21.28 10.56
CA ALA A 221 -0.29 21.27 10.66
C ALA A 221 -0.90 19.85 10.65
N CYS A 222 -2.02 19.66 11.33
CA CYS A 222 -2.93 18.52 11.20
C CYS A 222 -4.39 18.98 11.16
N LEU A 223 -5.27 18.08 10.73
CA LEU A 223 -6.72 18.22 10.88
C LEU A 223 -7.23 17.38 12.06
N GLN A 224 -8.33 17.83 12.64
CA GLN A 224 -9.14 17.06 13.58
C GLN A 224 -10.61 17.48 13.50
N GLY A 225 -11.51 16.62 13.92
CA GLY A 225 -12.92 16.92 14.12
C GLY A 225 -13.24 17.40 15.53
N ASN A 226 -14.41 18.01 15.72
CA ASN A 226 -14.93 18.31 17.05
C ASN A 226 -16.45 18.01 17.17
N PRO A 227 -17.03 18.03 18.40
CA PRO A 227 -18.45 17.67 18.62
C PRO A 227 -19.51 18.53 17.90
N ARG A 228 -19.12 19.67 17.31
CA ARG A 228 -20.00 20.61 16.58
C ARG A 228 -20.09 20.33 15.07
N ASP A 229 -19.39 19.30 14.58
CA ASP A 229 -19.12 19.03 13.15
C ASP A 229 -18.15 20.01 12.48
N GLU A 230 -17.39 20.78 13.27
CA GLU A 230 -16.36 21.65 12.71
C GLU A 230 -15.10 20.83 12.37
N LEU A 231 -14.51 21.13 11.22
CA LEU A 231 -13.16 20.71 10.86
C LEU A 231 -12.17 21.72 11.44
N GLU A 232 -11.24 21.28 12.28
CA GLU A 232 -10.25 22.15 12.92
C GLU A 232 -8.86 21.94 12.32
N LEU A 233 -8.16 23.06 12.08
CA LEU A 233 -6.74 23.11 11.76
C LEU A 233 -5.93 23.28 13.06
N CYS A 234 -5.11 22.29 13.37
CA CYS A 234 -4.15 22.33 14.48
C CYS A 234 -2.76 22.66 13.94
N LEU A 235 -2.08 23.62 14.57
CA LEU A 235 -0.74 24.10 14.18
C LEU A 235 0.19 24.03 15.38
N GLU A 236 1.29 23.27 15.28
CA GLU A 236 2.20 23.03 16.40
C GLU A 236 3.67 23.12 16.01
N SER A 237 4.48 23.82 16.83
CA SER A 237 5.94 23.85 16.68
C SER A 237 6.67 22.78 17.50
N GLY A 238 6.01 22.14 18.47
CA GLY A 238 6.64 21.19 19.40
C GLY A 238 7.64 21.82 20.39
N ASP A 239 7.73 23.15 20.44
CA ASP A 239 8.68 23.88 21.29
C ASP A 239 8.06 25.18 21.84
N VAL A 240 8.06 25.33 23.17
CA VAL A 240 7.33 26.39 23.89
C VAL A 240 7.88 27.80 23.65
N ASP A 241 9.14 27.89 23.20
CA ASP A 241 9.82 29.13 22.87
C ASP A 241 9.73 29.46 21.37
N THR A 242 9.41 28.47 20.53
CA THR A 242 9.19 28.64 19.09
C THR A 242 7.72 28.98 18.83
N ARG A 243 7.42 30.28 18.71
CA ARG A 243 6.05 30.83 18.61
C ARG A 243 5.79 31.59 17.30
N SER A 244 4.56 31.54 16.80
CA SER A 244 4.06 32.39 15.71
C SER A 244 2.61 32.80 15.97
N ALA A 245 2.12 33.81 15.26
CA ALA A 245 0.71 34.25 15.23
C ALA A 245 0.15 34.35 13.80
N ALA A 246 0.96 34.08 12.77
CA ALA A 246 0.56 34.24 11.38
C ALA A 246 1.09 33.08 10.53
N PHE A 247 0.21 32.59 9.66
CA PHE A 247 0.42 31.48 8.74
C PHE A 247 -0.28 31.81 7.44
N SER A 248 0.32 31.50 6.30
CA SER A 248 -0.14 31.88 4.97
C SER A 248 -0.47 30.68 4.08
N HIS A 249 0.04 29.50 4.43
CA HIS A 249 -0.07 28.27 3.65
C HIS A 249 -0.02 27.00 4.52
N ALA A 250 -0.67 27.04 5.68
CA ALA A 250 -0.76 25.92 6.62
C ALA A 250 -1.52 24.70 6.08
N LEU A 251 -2.38 24.87 5.08
CA LEU A 251 -3.21 23.82 4.48
C LEU A 251 -3.34 24.07 2.97
N PHE A 252 -3.11 23.05 2.14
CA PHE A 252 -3.45 23.08 0.73
C PHE A 252 -4.80 22.39 0.49
N ILE A 253 -5.64 22.99 -0.35
CA ILE A 253 -6.89 22.40 -0.84
C ILE A 253 -6.86 22.37 -2.36
N GLY A 254 -6.89 21.17 -2.95
CA GLY A 254 -6.91 20.96 -4.39
C GLY A 254 -8.09 20.12 -4.85
N THR A 255 -8.46 20.21 -6.13
CA THR A 255 -9.59 19.45 -6.70
C THR A 255 -9.30 18.88 -8.08
N ALA A 256 -9.91 17.72 -8.38
CA ALA A 256 -10.05 17.19 -9.72
C ALA A 256 -11.43 16.54 -9.92
N VAL A 257 -11.81 16.33 -11.17
CA VAL A 257 -13.08 15.69 -11.56
C VAL A 257 -12.82 14.27 -12.01
N ALA A 258 -13.77 13.37 -11.73
CA ALA A 258 -13.83 11.97 -12.15
C ALA A 258 -12.74 11.01 -11.65
N ASP A 259 -11.50 11.46 -11.43
CA ASP A 259 -10.39 10.63 -10.94
C ASP A 259 -9.85 11.09 -9.58
N PRO A 260 -10.04 10.30 -8.49
CA PRO A 260 -9.51 10.62 -7.18
C PRO A 260 -7.98 10.49 -7.11
N PHE A 261 -7.37 9.59 -7.87
CA PHE A 261 -5.91 9.38 -7.85
C PHE A 261 -5.19 10.55 -8.54
N THR A 262 -5.73 11.06 -9.65
CA THR A 262 -5.25 12.32 -10.26
C THR A 262 -5.38 13.50 -9.31
N ALA A 263 -6.49 13.61 -8.55
CA ALA A 263 -6.64 14.64 -7.51
C ALA A 263 -5.51 14.57 -6.46
N ILE A 264 -5.20 13.37 -5.97
CA ILE A 264 -4.18 13.10 -4.95
C ILE A 264 -2.77 13.41 -5.46
N SER A 265 -2.37 12.81 -6.60
CA SER A 265 -1.03 13.02 -7.16
C SER A 265 -0.80 14.47 -7.60
N GLY A 266 -1.84 15.13 -8.13
CA GLY A 266 -1.81 16.55 -8.45
C GLY A 266 -1.64 17.44 -7.22
N ALA A 267 -2.38 17.16 -6.13
CA ALA A 267 -2.27 17.91 -4.88
C ALA A 267 -0.86 17.79 -4.27
N VAL A 268 -0.31 16.57 -4.20
CA VAL A 268 1.06 16.36 -3.69
C VAL A 268 2.10 17.02 -4.60
N ALA A 269 1.90 17.03 -5.92
CA ALA A 269 2.78 17.75 -6.85
C ALA A 269 2.73 19.28 -6.68
N ALA A 270 1.56 19.86 -6.44
CA ALA A 270 1.41 21.28 -6.10
C ALA A 270 2.13 21.64 -4.79
N VAL A 271 1.93 20.82 -3.75
CA VAL A 271 2.61 20.97 -2.45
C VAL A 271 4.13 20.81 -2.59
N LYS A 272 4.61 19.87 -3.41
CA LYS A 272 6.04 19.72 -3.74
C LYS A 272 6.61 20.98 -4.39
N HIS A 273 5.90 21.54 -5.38
CA HIS A 273 6.33 22.76 -6.06
C HIS A 273 6.40 23.95 -5.11
N HIS A 274 5.47 24.05 -4.16
CA HIS A 274 5.43 25.11 -3.16
C HIS A 274 6.55 24.95 -2.11
N LEU A 275 6.62 23.81 -1.42
CA LEU A 275 7.55 23.60 -0.29
C LEU A 275 9.01 23.35 -0.72
N LYS A 276 9.24 22.65 -1.84
CA LYS A 276 10.59 22.32 -2.38
C LYS A 276 11.51 21.53 -1.42
N THR A 277 10.93 20.92 -0.38
CA THR A 277 11.63 20.22 0.71
C THR A 277 11.69 18.69 0.56
N PHE A 278 10.87 18.09 -0.30
CA PHE A 278 10.81 16.65 -0.57
C PHE A 278 10.77 16.34 -2.07
N HIS A 279 10.83 15.06 -2.43
CA HIS A 279 10.58 14.57 -3.79
C HIS A 279 9.44 13.52 -3.77
N GLN A 280 8.68 13.41 -4.85
CA GLN A 280 7.68 12.36 -5.02
C GLN A 280 8.36 11.01 -5.32
N ARG A 281 7.64 9.90 -5.08
CA ARG A 281 8.13 8.53 -5.27
C ARG A 281 8.78 8.28 -6.63
N SER A 282 8.20 8.83 -7.71
CA SER A 282 8.68 8.66 -9.09
C SER A 282 10.02 9.35 -9.38
N GLU A 283 10.44 10.30 -8.54
CA GLU A 283 11.72 11.01 -8.65
C GLU A 283 12.85 10.33 -7.86
N LYS A 284 12.54 9.24 -7.14
CA LYS A 284 13.48 8.54 -6.26
C LYS A 284 13.94 7.22 -6.86
N LYS A 285 15.23 6.91 -6.68
CA LYS A 285 15.78 5.59 -7.01
C LYS A 285 15.23 4.55 -6.02
N LEU A 286 14.47 3.57 -6.51
CA LEU A 286 14.12 2.40 -5.71
C LEU A 286 15.37 1.50 -5.50
N PRO A 287 15.60 0.99 -4.28
CA PRO A 287 16.66 0.02 -4.04
C PRO A 287 16.29 -1.35 -4.61
N GLY A 288 17.27 -2.10 -5.11
CA GLY A 288 17.04 -3.36 -5.81
C GLY A 288 16.46 -4.49 -4.96
N ILE A 289 16.41 -4.36 -3.63
CA ILE A 289 15.72 -5.32 -2.74
C ILE A 289 14.26 -5.55 -3.13
N VAL A 290 13.60 -4.56 -3.76
CA VAL A 290 12.17 -4.64 -4.07
C VAL A 290 11.87 -5.77 -5.05
N ASP A 291 12.76 -6.05 -6.01
CA ASP A 291 12.53 -7.07 -7.06
C ASP A 291 12.84 -8.52 -6.62
N TYR A 292 13.13 -8.72 -5.33
CA TYR A 292 13.49 -10.03 -4.78
C TYR A 292 12.66 -10.44 -3.57
N PHE A 293 12.72 -11.74 -3.27
CA PHE A 293 12.28 -12.30 -2.01
C PHE A 293 13.35 -12.09 -0.93
N GLY A 294 12.92 -11.82 0.30
CA GLY A 294 13.81 -11.68 1.43
C GLY A 294 13.30 -12.31 2.73
N TRP A 295 14.07 -12.13 3.79
CA TRP A 295 13.74 -12.61 5.13
C TRP A 295 14.14 -11.56 6.18
N CYS A 296 13.32 -11.39 7.20
CA CYS A 296 13.57 -10.51 8.35
C CYS A 296 13.72 -11.36 9.62
N THR A 297 14.74 -11.08 10.43
CA THR A 297 15.05 -11.89 11.61
C THR A 297 14.16 -11.62 12.82
N TRP A 298 13.25 -10.64 12.75
CA TRP A 298 12.48 -10.15 13.91
C TRP A 298 11.62 -11.22 14.57
N ASP A 299 10.58 -11.77 13.94
CA ASP A 299 9.75 -12.80 14.60
C ASP A 299 10.46 -14.14 14.80
N ALA A 300 11.56 -14.37 14.08
CA ALA A 300 12.37 -15.57 14.19
C ALA A 300 13.18 -15.64 15.51
N PHE A 301 13.69 -14.51 15.99
CA PHE A 301 14.58 -14.46 17.17
C PHE A 301 14.34 -13.29 18.13
N TYR A 302 13.61 -12.25 17.71
CA TYR A 302 13.60 -10.92 18.34
C TYR A 302 15.04 -10.48 18.64
N GLN A 303 15.28 -9.93 19.83
CA GLN A 303 16.60 -9.46 20.25
C GLN A 303 17.64 -10.59 20.45
N GLU A 304 17.28 -11.88 20.33
CA GLU A 304 18.19 -13.02 20.47
C GLU A 304 18.89 -13.44 19.16
N VAL A 305 18.81 -12.64 18.09
CA VAL A 305 19.47 -12.95 16.81
C VAL A 305 21.00 -13.10 16.94
N THR A 306 21.58 -14.10 16.27
CA THR A 306 23.03 -14.39 16.21
C THR A 306 23.47 -14.69 14.76
N GLN A 307 24.79 -14.77 14.49
CA GLN A 307 25.29 -15.18 13.17
C GLN A 307 24.77 -16.57 12.75
N GLU A 308 24.79 -17.54 13.66
CA GLU A 308 24.34 -18.92 13.41
C GLU A 308 22.83 -18.99 13.18
N GLY A 309 22.05 -18.16 13.90
CA GLY A 309 20.61 -18.01 13.68
C GLY A 309 20.29 -17.50 12.28
N VAL A 310 20.99 -16.45 11.84
CA VAL A 310 20.87 -15.92 10.47
C VAL A 310 21.23 -17.01 9.45
N GLU A 311 22.38 -17.67 9.61
CA GLU A 311 22.81 -18.71 8.66
C GLU A 311 21.81 -19.88 8.58
N SER A 312 21.26 -20.30 9.71
CA SER A 312 20.24 -21.36 9.79
C SER A 312 18.98 -21.03 8.98
N GLY A 313 18.49 -19.79 9.05
CA GLY A 313 17.32 -19.35 8.26
C GLY A 313 17.61 -19.28 6.76
N LEU A 314 18.76 -18.72 6.37
CA LEU A 314 19.20 -18.69 4.97
C LEU A 314 19.31 -20.11 4.38
N ARG A 315 19.89 -21.03 5.15
CA ARG A 315 19.99 -22.45 4.80
C ARG A 315 18.62 -23.11 4.66
N SER A 316 17.71 -22.87 5.61
CA SER A 316 16.36 -23.43 5.59
C SER A 316 15.56 -22.97 4.38
N LEU A 317 15.55 -21.67 4.08
CA LEU A 317 14.80 -21.12 2.95
C LEU A 317 15.36 -21.57 1.59
N THR A 318 16.69 -21.59 1.46
CA THR A 318 17.40 -22.08 0.26
C THR A 318 17.11 -23.56 0.01
N ALA A 319 17.19 -24.41 1.04
CA ALA A 319 16.93 -25.84 0.93
C ALA A 319 15.48 -26.18 0.56
N GLY A 320 14.51 -25.31 0.91
CA GLY A 320 13.10 -25.46 0.53
C GLY A 320 12.72 -24.89 -0.84
N GLY A 321 13.70 -24.37 -1.60
CA GLY A 321 13.46 -23.84 -2.95
C GLY A 321 12.90 -22.41 -3.00
N ALA A 322 12.96 -21.66 -1.90
CA ALA A 322 12.61 -20.24 -1.83
C ALA A 322 13.83 -19.40 -1.39
N PRO A 323 14.94 -19.38 -2.15
CA PRO A 323 16.18 -18.76 -1.73
C PRO A 323 16.05 -17.22 -1.63
N PRO A 324 16.20 -16.60 -0.44
CA PRO A 324 16.13 -15.15 -0.32
C PRO A 324 17.34 -14.51 -1.00
N LYS A 325 17.14 -13.31 -1.59
CA LYS A 325 18.24 -12.48 -2.11
C LYS A 325 18.49 -11.22 -1.28
N PHE A 326 17.68 -10.99 -0.24
CA PHE A 326 18.07 -10.12 0.84
C PHE A 326 17.70 -10.65 2.23
N VAL A 327 18.43 -10.18 3.25
CA VAL A 327 18.07 -10.37 4.65
C VAL A 327 18.09 -9.01 5.37
N ILE A 328 17.12 -8.81 6.26
CA ILE A 328 17.14 -7.72 7.26
C ILE A 328 17.54 -8.36 8.59
N ILE A 329 18.74 -8.05 9.07
CA ILE A 329 19.17 -8.37 10.43
C ILE A 329 18.56 -7.30 11.33
N ASP A 330 17.45 -7.67 11.97
CA ASP A 330 16.63 -6.78 12.78
C ASP A 330 17.21 -6.53 14.18
N ASP A 331 16.48 -5.83 15.05
CA ASP A 331 16.94 -5.44 16.40
C ASP A 331 17.54 -6.62 17.19
N GLY A 332 18.59 -6.33 17.97
CA GLY A 332 19.38 -7.29 18.76
C GLY A 332 20.84 -7.45 18.34
N TRP A 333 21.30 -6.85 17.23
CA TRP A 333 22.70 -6.95 16.78
C TRP A 333 23.63 -5.85 17.35
N GLN A 334 23.08 -4.72 17.78
CA GLN A 334 23.85 -3.54 18.21
C GLN A 334 24.45 -3.67 19.61
N SER A 335 25.56 -2.97 19.86
CA SER A 335 26.13 -2.82 21.21
C SER A 335 25.30 -1.86 22.06
N VAL A 336 24.63 -2.39 23.09
CA VAL A 336 23.72 -1.62 23.96
C VAL A 336 23.92 -1.91 25.44
N GLY A 337 23.46 -0.98 26.28
CA GLY A 337 23.44 -1.12 27.74
C GLY A 337 22.37 -0.23 28.37
N SER A 338 22.01 -0.53 29.62
CA SER A 338 21.17 0.33 30.44
C SER A 338 21.98 1.48 31.08
N ASP A 339 21.30 2.37 31.79
CA ASP A 339 21.91 3.46 32.57
C ASP A 339 22.33 3.02 33.99
N GLN A 340 22.00 1.79 34.42
CA GLN A 340 22.23 1.31 35.78
C GLN A 340 23.42 0.33 35.86
N PRO A 341 24.10 0.23 37.02
CA PRO A 341 25.13 -0.78 37.25
C PRO A 341 24.61 -2.21 37.06
N GLN A 342 25.49 -3.10 36.62
CA GLN A 342 25.17 -4.47 36.21
C GLN A 342 24.68 -5.37 37.37
N GLU A 343 24.80 -4.92 38.62
CA GLU A 343 24.29 -5.62 39.82
C GLU A 343 22.81 -5.30 40.12
N GLU A 344 22.21 -4.28 39.50
CA GLU A 344 20.78 -3.91 39.66
C GLU A 344 19.93 -4.17 38.39
N SER A 345 20.48 -4.81 37.36
CA SER A 345 19.88 -4.88 36.02
C SER A 345 18.63 -5.76 35.85
N GLU A 346 18.04 -6.27 36.94
CA GLU A 346 16.83 -7.12 36.93
C GLU A 346 15.50 -6.33 37.02
N LYS A 347 15.51 -5.00 36.89
CA LYS A 347 14.25 -4.23 36.78
C LYS A 347 13.62 -4.44 35.38
N PRO A 348 12.38 -4.97 35.28
CA PRO A 348 11.82 -5.47 34.01
C PRO A 348 11.51 -4.42 32.93
N ASN A 349 11.76 -3.13 33.17
CA ASN A 349 11.47 -2.01 32.25
C ASN A 349 12.70 -1.11 32.02
N SER A 350 13.90 -1.68 31.86
CA SER A 350 15.11 -0.88 31.63
C SER A 350 15.24 -0.48 30.15
N LEU A 351 15.31 0.82 29.85
CA LEU A 351 15.50 1.30 28.48
C LEU A 351 16.97 1.19 28.06
N PHE A 352 17.24 0.33 27.08
CA PHE A 352 18.59 0.15 26.53
C PHE A 352 18.97 1.28 25.57
N ARG A 353 20.25 1.62 25.56
CA ARG A 353 20.85 2.72 24.78
C ARG A 353 22.09 2.23 24.03
N LEU A 354 22.37 2.82 22.89
CA LEU A 354 23.56 2.51 22.10
C LEU A 354 24.83 2.90 22.87
N THR A 355 25.74 1.94 23.03
CA THR A 355 27.05 2.13 23.69
C THR A 355 28.22 2.09 22.72
N GLY A 356 28.01 1.66 21.46
CA GLY A 356 29.01 1.68 20.41
C GLY A 356 28.37 1.55 19.02
N ILE A 357 29.05 2.05 17.99
CA ILE A 357 28.59 1.92 16.58
C ILE A 357 28.83 0.53 15.96
N LYS A 358 29.50 -0.37 16.68
CA LYS A 358 29.78 -1.75 16.24
C LYS A 358 28.79 -2.74 16.87
N GLU A 359 28.68 -3.89 16.23
CA GLU A 359 27.90 -5.02 16.70
C GLU A 359 28.32 -5.52 18.09
N ASN A 360 27.41 -6.24 18.75
CA ASN A 360 27.66 -6.88 20.03
C ASN A 360 28.34 -8.26 19.89
N ASN A 361 28.64 -8.88 21.03
CA ASN A 361 29.31 -10.17 21.14
C ASN A 361 28.61 -11.35 20.42
N LYS A 362 27.30 -11.27 20.11
CA LYS A 362 26.60 -12.31 19.31
C LYS A 362 26.97 -12.26 17.82
N PHE A 363 27.67 -11.21 17.40
CA PHE A 363 28.16 -11.01 16.05
C PHE A 363 29.69 -10.86 16.00
N GLN A 364 30.42 -11.27 17.03
CA GLN A 364 31.89 -11.29 17.06
C GLN A 364 32.39 -12.75 17.20
N SER A 365 33.35 -13.16 16.36
CA SER A 365 34.06 -14.43 16.55
C SER A 365 34.95 -14.35 17.80
N LYS A 366 35.19 -15.48 18.46
CA LYS A 366 36.14 -15.55 19.59
C LYS A 366 37.60 -15.58 19.12
N GLU A 367 37.82 -16.07 17.90
CA GLU A 367 39.11 -16.24 17.24
C GLU A 367 39.54 -14.97 16.50
N ASP A 368 38.60 -14.30 15.83
CA ASP A 368 38.78 -12.97 15.23
C ASP A 368 37.60 -12.03 15.57
N PRO A 369 37.62 -11.38 16.76
CA PRO A 369 36.60 -10.40 17.12
C PRO A 369 36.56 -9.18 16.17
N ALA A 370 37.63 -8.91 15.43
CA ALA A 370 37.70 -7.77 14.52
C ALA A 370 36.96 -8.02 13.19
N SER A 371 36.62 -9.27 12.88
CA SER A 371 35.76 -9.59 11.73
C SER A 371 34.32 -9.09 11.94
N GLY A 372 33.80 -9.19 13.17
CA GLY A 372 32.47 -8.68 13.54
C GLY A 372 31.35 -9.17 12.61
N ILE A 373 30.38 -8.28 12.33
CA ILE A 373 29.23 -8.56 11.46
C ILE A 373 29.60 -8.92 10.02
N LYS A 374 30.81 -8.58 9.55
CA LYS A 374 31.32 -8.92 8.22
C LYS A 374 31.32 -10.44 7.97
N THR A 375 31.55 -11.26 9.00
CA THR A 375 31.59 -12.72 8.87
C THR A 375 30.25 -13.26 8.35
N ILE A 376 29.13 -12.91 8.99
CA ILE A 376 27.82 -13.36 8.53
C ILE A 376 27.42 -12.72 7.20
N VAL A 377 27.80 -11.46 6.93
CA VAL A 377 27.57 -10.82 5.62
C VAL A 377 28.27 -11.58 4.49
N GLN A 378 29.55 -11.94 4.68
CA GLN A 378 30.31 -12.71 3.71
C GLN A 378 29.75 -14.13 3.52
N THR A 379 29.38 -14.82 4.61
CA THR A 379 28.72 -16.13 4.56
C THR A 379 27.39 -16.05 3.78
N ALA A 380 26.56 -15.05 4.06
CA ALA A 380 25.28 -14.85 3.38
C ALA A 380 25.44 -14.61 1.87
N LYS A 381 26.38 -13.75 1.47
CA LYS A 381 26.64 -13.44 0.06
C LYS A 381 27.31 -14.58 -0.69
N ASN A 382 28.35 -15.19 -0.11
CA ASN A 382 29.17 -16.20 -0.78
C ASN A 382 28.50 -17.59 -0.81
N ASN A 383 27.87 -18.02 0.29
CA ASN A 383 27.38 -19.40 0.43
C ASN A 383 25.89 -19.54 0.08
N TYR A 384 25.10 -18.47 0.24
CA TYR A 384 23.65 -18.47 -0.04
C TYR A 384 23.26 -17.56 -1.22
N GLY A 385 24.23 -16.85 -1.81
CA GLY A 385 24.00 -16.03 -3.01
C GLY A 385 23.06 -14.86 -2.76
N LEU A 386 23.09 -14.26 -1.56
CA LEU A 386 22.38 -13.01 -1.28
C LEU A 386 22.98 -11.86 -2.08
N LYS A 387 22.11 -10.96 -2.53
CA LYS A 387 22.49 -9.71 -3.21
C LYS A 387 22.65 -8.58 -2.20
N TYR A 388 21.76 -8.53 -1.20
CA TYR A 388 21.70 -7.44 -0.23
C TYR A 388 21.65 -7.96 1.22
N VAL A 389 22.38 -7.32 2.12
CA VAL A 389 22.21 -7.47 3.57
C VAL A 389 21.88 -6.10 4.13
N TYR A 390 20.74 -5.98 4.82
CA TYR A 390 20.34 -4.77 5.53
C TYR A 390 20.41 -5.01 7.04
N VAL A 391 20.63 -3.95 7.82
CA VAL A 391 20.58 -4.01 9.29
C VAL A 391 19.62 -2.97 9.87
N TRP A 392 19.04 -3.26 11.02
CA TRP A 392 18.17 -2.34 11.75
C TRP A 392 18.95 -1.30 12.57
N HIS A 393 18.45 -0.08 12.66
CA HIS A 393 18.75 0.82 13.79
C HIS A 393 17.62 1.85 13.98
N ALA A 394 17.44 2.36 15.19
CA ALA A 394 16.54 3.51 15.41
C ALA A 394 17.17 4.81 14.85
N ILE A 395 16.35 5.81 14.50
CA ILE A 395 16.83 7.12 14.01
C ILE A 395 17.73 7.82 15.04
N THR A 396 17.53 7.59 16.33
CA THR A 396 18.32 8.13 17.44
C THR A 396 19.51 7.24 17.84
N GLY A 397 19.73 6.13 17.12
CA GLY A 397 20.84 5.18 17.30
C GLY A 397 20.37 3.81 17.83
N TYR A 398 19.50 3.81 18.84
CA TYR A 398 18.78 2.65 19.39
C TYR A 398 17.49 3.16 20.06
N TRP A 399 16.61 2.29 20.57
CA TRP A 399 15.36 2.67 21.27
C TRP A 399 15.54 3.80 22.29
N GLY A 400 16.54 3.70 23.18
CA GLY A 400 16.88 4.74 24.15
C GLY A 400 17.91 5.78 23.69
N GLY A 401 18.18 5.88 22.39
CA GLY A 401 19.20 6.76 21.81
C GLY A 401 20.64 6.34 22.07
N VAL A 402 21.60 7.25 21.88
CA VAL A 402 23.04 7.04 22.17
C VAL A 402 23.36 7.43 23.60
N ARG A 403 23.88 6.50 24.42
CA ARG A 403 24.15 6.77 25.85
C ARG A 403 25.18 7.90 26.01
N PRO A 404 24.85 9.00 26.73
CA PRO A 404 25.82 10.06 27.01
C PRO A 404 27.01 9.58 27.85
N GLY A 405 28.19 10.18 27.63
CA GLY A 405 29.37 9.93 28.47
C GLY A 405 30.03 8.55 28.30
N VAL A 406 29.72 7.81 27.23
CA VAL A 406 30.42 6.57 26.89
C VAL A 406 31.71 6.88 26.12
N GLU A 407 32.80 6.24 26.55
CA GLU A 407 34.12 6.32 25.91
C GLU A 407 34.05 5.92 24.43
N GLY A 408 34.56 6.78 23.55
CA GLY A 408 34.51 6.60 22.10
C GLY A 408 33.21 7.07 21.44
N MET A 409 32.27 7.64 22.20
CA MET A 409 30.99 8.16 21.69
C MET A 409 30.78 9.66 22.03
N GLU A 410 31.66 10.27 22.83
CA GLU A 410 31.53 11.65 23.33
C GLU A 410 31.55 12.67 22.19
N GLU A 411 32.22 12.36 21.09
CA GLU A 411 32.29 13.24 19.93
C GLU A 411 30.96 13.41 19.20
N TYR A 412 29.99 12.51 19.36
CA TYR A 412 28.62 12.72 18.88
C TYR A 412 27.85 13.73 19.74
N GLY A 413 28.35 14.04 20.94
CA GLY A 413 27.79 15.06 21.83
C GLY A 413 26.36 14.75 22.29
N SER A 414 26.05 13.47 22.48
CA SER A 414 24.72 13.02 22.91
C SER A 414 24.34 13.60 24.29
N LYS A 415 23.06 13.94 24.45
CA LYS A 415 22.48 14.44 25.70
C LYS A 415 21.13 13.80 25.95
N MET A 416 20.79 13.58 27.22
CA MET A 416 19.44 13.15 27.58
C MET A 416 18.41 14.21 27.19
N GLN A 417 17.35 13.75 26.52
CA GLN A 417 16.15 14.52 26.17
C GLN A 417 14.92 13.70 26.51
N TYR A 418 13.83 14.39 26.84
CA TYR A 418 12.59 13.77 27.30
C TYR A 418 11.46 14.09 26.31
N PRO A 419 10.84 13.07 25.68
CA PRO A 419 9.69 13.25 24.80
C PRO A 419 8.57 14.13 25.39
N LYS A 420 8.20 15.18 24.67
CA LYS A 420 6.98 15.95 24.90
C LYS A 420 5.92 15.49 23.91
N ILE A 421 5.01 14.63 24.37
CA ILE A 421 3.96 14.04 23.52
C ILE A 421 2.95 15.13 23.11
N PRO A 422 2.71 15.36 21.81
CA PRO A 422 1.73 16.34 21.34
C PRO A 422 0.30 15.99 21.77
N PRO A 423 -0.57 16.97 22.09
CA PRO A 423 -1.95 16.72 22.49
C PRO A 423 -2.76 15.84 21.51
N GLY A 424 -2.60 16.05 20.20
CA GLY A 424 -3.28 15.23 19.18
C GLY A 424 -2.85 13.76 19.18
N VAL A 425 -1.56 13.49 19.43
CA VAL A 425 -1.03 12.12 19.57
C VAL A 425 -1.52 11.50 20.87
N ALA A 426 -1.47 12.26 21.98
CA ALA A 426 -1.92 11.78 23.29
C ALA A 426 -3.42 11.44 23.34
N GLU A 427 -4.25 12.12 22.54
CA GLU A 427 -5.67 11.76 22.41
C GLU A 427 -5.85 10.39 21.74
N ASN A 428 -4.99 9.99 20.80
CA ASN A 428 -5.08 8.68 20.16
C ASN A 428 -4.30 7.57 20.91
N GLU A 429 -3.20 7.91 21.59
CA GLU A 429 -2.29 6.99 22.27
C GLU A 429 -1.88 7.52 23.68
N PRO A 430 -2.83 7.61 24.64
CA PRO A 430 -2.62 8.32 25.92
C PRO A 430 -1.54 7.70 26.82
N TRP A 431 -1.34 6.38 26.74
CA TRP A 431 -0.31 5.65 27.50
C TRP A 431 1.12 6.08 27.17
N LEU A 432 1.36 6.70 26.00
CA LEU A 432 2.67 7.18 25.59
C LEU A 432 3.22 8.26 26.52
N MET A 433 2.37 9.01 27.23
CA MET A 433 2.77 9.94 28.29
C MET A 433 3.47 9.25 29.48
N THR A 434 3.21 7.96 29.68
CA THR A 434 3.76 7.12 30.75
C THR A 434 4.67 6.01 30.22
N ASP A 435 5.00 6.01 28.93
CA ASP A 435 5.88 5.03 28.32
C ASP A 435 7.34 5.16 28.84
N VAL A 436 8.09 4.06 28.77
CA VAL A 436 9.49 4.00 29.20
C VAL A 436 10.38 5.02 28.49
N ILE A 437 10.15 5.29 27.20
CA ILE A 437 10.95 6.24 26.40
C ILE A 437 10.64 7.68 26.84
N THR A 438 9.39 7.96 27.20
CA THR A 438 8.97 9.24 27.77
C THR A 438 9.54 9.45 29.17
N LEU A 439 9.43 8.45 30.05
CA LEU A 439 9.81 8.57 31.46
C LEU A 439 11.33 8.52 31.70
N GLN A 440 12.06 7.63 31.01
CA GLN A 440 13.51 7.49 31.15
C GLN A 440 14.29 8.39 30.18
N GLY A 441 13.59 9.04 29.24
CA GLY A 441 14.19 9.86 28.19
C GLY A 441 15.09 9.05 27.25
N LEU A 442 15.72 9.74 26.31
CA LEU A 442 16.63 9.16 25.34
C LEU A 442 17.86 10.02 25.07
N GLY A 443 18.98 9.37 24.75
CA GLY A 443 20.22 10.04 24.42
C GLY A 443 20.18 10.59 22.99
N LEU A 444 19.82 11.86 22.85
CA LEU A 444 19.76 12.54 21.55
C LEU A 444 21.16 13.03 21.16
N VAL A 445 21.70 12.45 20.08
CA VAL A 445 22.92 12.94 19.39
C VAL A 445 22.79 14.43 19.08
N ASN A 446 23.87 15.20 19.15
CA ASN A 446 23.81 16.63 18.82
C ASN A 446 23.37 16.80 17.35
N PRO A 447 22.30 17.56 17.03
CA PRO A 447 21.84 17.72 15.65
C PRO A 447 22.91 18.24 14.67
N LYS A 448 23.87 19.05 15.16
CA LYS A 448 25.01 19.54 14.37
C LYS A 448 26.09 18.48 14.11
N ARG A 449 25.99 17.30 14.74
CA ARG A 449 26.94 16.18 14.64
C ARG A 449 26.29 14.87 14.17
N VAL A 450 24.97 14.83 13.99
CA VAL A 450 24.25 13.59 13.63
C VAL A 450 24.66 13.02 12.27
N TYR A 451 25.05 13.86 11.29
CA TYR A 451 25.68 13.37 10.05
C TYR A 451 26.99 12.63 10.30
N LYS A 452 27.82 13.06 11.26
CA LYS A 452 29.05 12.36 11.61
C LYS A 452 28.72 10.96 12.15
N PHE A 453 27.78 10.90 13.10
CA PHE A 453 27.29 9.65 13.69
C PHE A 453 26.77 8.66 12.64
N TYR A 454 25.81 9.06 11.79
CA TYR A 454 25.30 8.19 10.73
C TYR A 454 26.39 7.81 9.74
N ASN A 455 27.24 8.76 9.33
CA ASN A 455 28.27 8.47 8.36
C ASN A 455 29.25 7.41 8.89
N GLU A 456 29.68 7.49 10.15
CA GLU A 456 30.64 6.53 10.69
C GLU A 456 30.02 5.15 10.91
N LEU A 457 28.78 5.10 11.42
CA LEU A 457 28.00 3.87 11.50
C LEU A 457 27.82 3.23 10.12
N HIS A 458 27.36 3.99 9.12
CA HIS A 458 27.08 3.48 7.77
C HIS A 458 28.36 3.18 6.99
N SER A 459 29.45 3.94 7.17
CA SER A 459 30.76 3.60 6.60
C SER A 459 31.31 2.30 7.17
N TYR A 460 31.14 2.04 8.47
CA TYR A 460 31.51 0.77 9.08
C TYR A 460 30.71 -0.40 8.50
N LEU A 461 29.39 -0.27 8.43
CA LEU A 461 28.48 -1.27 7.87
C LEU A 461 28.77 -1.56 6.39
N ALA A 462 28.94 -0.51 5.57
CA ALA A 462 29.29 -0.65 4.16
C ALA A 462 30.66 -1.34 3.96
N ALA A 463 31.66 -1.04 4.82
CA ALA A 463 32.95 -1.73 4.81
C ALA A 463 32.88 -3.20 5.25
N ALA A 464 31.88 -3.56 6.08
CA ALA A 464 31.52 -4.95 6.38
C ALA A 464 30.72 -5.62 5.24
N GLY A 465 30.31 -4.86 4.21
CA GLY A 465 29.56 -5.36 3.05
C GLY A 465 28.05 -5.31 3.20
N VAL A 466 27.51 -4.60 4.18
CA VAL A 466 26.07 -4.30 4.33
C VAL A 466 25.68 -3.29 3.23
N ASP A 467 24.51 -3.49 2.62
CA ASP A 467 24.05 -2.75 1.43
C ASP A 467 22.98 -1.70 1.73
N GLY A 468 22.45 -1.69 2.96
CA GLY A 468 21.45 -0.72 3.39
C GLY A 468 20.99 -0.91 4.84
N VAL A 469 19.98 -0.15 5.24
CA VAL A 469 19.44 -0.14 6.61
C VAL A 469 17.90 -0.11 6.65
N LYS A 470 17.30 -0.68 7.70
CA LYS A 470 15.92 -0.39 8.12
C LYS A 470 16.02 0.61 9.28
N VAL A 471 15.46 1.81 9.11
CA VAL A 471 15.61 2.90 10.10
C VAL A 471 14.28 3.14 10.78
N ASP A 472 14.20 2.79 12.06
CA ASP A 472 12.97 2.77 12.85
C ASP A 472 12.87 4.00 13.77
N VAL A 473 11.77 4.08 14.53
CA VAL A 473 11.49 5.08 15.57
C VAL A 473 11.53 6.54 15.03
N GLN A 474 11.32 6.77 13.73
CA GLN A 474 11.58 8.07 13.10
C GLN A 474 10.70 9.22 13.65
N CYS A 475 9.41 8.96 13.91
CA CYS A 475 8.50 9.97 14.43
C CYS A 475 8.90 10.54 15.80
N ILE A 476 9.77 9.89 16.59
CA ILE A 476 10.11 10.37 17.95
C ILE A 476 10.71 11.78 17.95
N LEU A 477 11.37 12.17 16.85
CA LEU A 477 11.99 13.48 16.67
C LEU A 477 11.00 14.62 16.86
N GLU A 478 9.70 14.41 16.57
CA GLU A 478 8.70 15.45 16.76
C GLU A 478 8.49 15.84 18.24
N THR A 479 8.75 14.90 19.14
CA THR A 479 8.57 15.07 20.60
C THR A 479 9.78 15.73 21.26
N LEU A 480 10.87 15.92 20.51
CA LEU A 480 12.19 16.30 21.01
C LEU A 480 12.67 17.69 20.54
N GLY A 481 11.85 18.41 19.79
CA GLY A 481 12.21 19.72 19.19
C GLY A 481 12.42 20.86 20.19
N ALA A 482 12.11 20.66 21.47
CA ALA A 482 12.18 21.69 22.51
C ALA A 482 13.61 22.23 22.70
N GLY A 483 13.79 23.56 22.59
CA GLY A 483 15.11 24.20 22.64
C GLY A 483 16.03 23.88 21.43
N LEU A 484 15.51 23.22 20.39
CA LEU A 484 16.21 22.86 19.15
C LEU A 484 15.58 23.50 17.91
N GLY A 485 14.66 24.46 18.09
CA GLY A 485 13.96 25.18 17.00
C GLY A 485 12.66 24.52 16.55
N GLY A 486 12.12 23.60 17.34
CA GLY A 486 10.85 22.92 17.06
C GLY A 486 10.97 21.59 16.32
N ARG A 487 9.85 20.85 16.31
CA ARG A 487 9.68 19.49 15.75
C ARG A 487 10.16 19.38 14.31
N VAL A 488 9.81 20.37 13.49
CA VAL A 488 10.12 20.40 12.06
C VAL A 488 11.62 20.59 11.83
N GLU A 489 12.28 21.49 12.56
CA GLU A 489 13.70 21.78 12.33
C GLU A 489 14.60 20.63 12.81
N LEU A 490 14.28 20.02 13.94
CA LEU A 490 14.98 18.81 14.40
C LEU A 490 14.84 17.66 13.39
N THR A 491 13.60 17.37 12.96
CA THR A 491 13.32 16.32 11.96
C THR A 491 14.07 16.60 10.66
N ARG A 492 14.04 17.84 10.17
CA ARG A 492 14.74 18.28 8.96
C ARG A 492 16.26 18.08 9.06
N GLN A 493 16.89 18.38 10.19
CA GLN A 493 18.35 18.17 10.37
C GLN A 493 18.70 16.68 10.37
N TYR A 494 17.94 15.86 11.10
CA TYR A 494 18.14 14.41 11.17
C TYR A 494 17.93 13.74 9.81
N HIS A 495 16.82 14.00 9.12
CA HIS A 495 16.55 13.39 7.81
C HIS A 495 17.54 13.83 6.73
N ARG A 496 18.00 15.09 6.72
CA ARG A 496 19.07 15.53 5.80
C ARG A 496 20.39 14.81 6.05
N ALA A 497 20.74 14.61 7.32
CA ALA A 497 21.94 13.88 7.70
C ALA A 497 21.82 12.38 7.37
N LEU A 498 20.64 11.80 7.52
CA LEU A 498 20.35 10.41 7.15
C LEU A 498 20.47 10.22 5.64
N ASP A 499 19.69 10.95 4.83
CA ASP A 499 19.74 10.90 3.36
C ASP A 499 21.20 11.09 2.86
N ALA A 500 21.94 12.10 3.38
CA ALA A 500 23.34 12.33 3.02
C ALA A 500 24.29 11.17 3.39
N SER A 501 24.02 10.45 4.48
CA SER A 501 24.78 9.25 4.85
C SER A 501 24.44 8.04 3.97
N ILE A 502 23.14 7.84 3.69
CA ILE A 502 22.67 6.77 2.80
C ILE A 502 23.29 6.95 1.40
N ALA A 503 23.19 8.14 0.80
CA ALA A 503 23.73 8.40 -0.53
C ALA A 503 25.25 8.23 -0.64
N LYS A 504 26.00 8.41 0.46
CA LYS A 504 27.45 8.24 0.49
C LYS A 504 27.87 6.77 0.68
N ASN A 505 27.15 6.01 1.49
CA ASN A 505 27.59 4.67 1.92
C ASN A 505 26.85 3.53 1.21
N PHE A 506 25.62 3.75 0.74
CA PHE A 506 24.75 2.75 0.11
C PHE A 506 24.34 3.20 -1.31
N PRO A 507 25.15 2.92 -2.35
CA PRO A 507 24.93 3.44 -3.71
C PRO A 507 23.64 2.93 -4.38
N ASP A 508 22.99 1.92 -3.78
CA ASP A 508 21.66 1.46 -4.21
C ASP A 508 20.49 2.19 -3.56
N ASN A 509 20.74 3.27 -2.82
CA ASN A 509 19.73 3.99 -2.01
C ASN A 509 19.11 3.07 -0.94
N GLY A 510 19.98 2.31 -0.28
CA GLY A 510 19.61 1.22 0.63
C GLY A 510 19.03 1.72 1.96
N CYS A 511 17.77 2.14 1.97
CA CYS A 511 17.07 2.56 3.18
C CYS A 511 15.57 2.22 3.12
N ILE A 512 15.06 1.58 4.18
CA ILE A 512 13.63 1.46 4.48
C ILE A 512 13.33 2.42 5.63
N ALA A 513 12.44 3.39 5.41
CA ALA A 513 11.93 4.25 6.47
C ALA A 513 10.80 3.55 7.24
N CYS A 514 10.95 3.43 8.55
CA CYS A 514 10.02 2.71 9.42
C CYS A 514 9.61 3.59 10.62
N MET A 515 8.40 3.43 11.15
CA MET A 515 7.83 4.30 12.19
C MET A 515 7.93 5.79 11.83
N SER A 516 7.62 6.12 10.57
CA SER A 516 7.98 7.38 9.90
C SER A 516 6.78 8.08 9.24
N HIS A 517 5.56 7.77 9.69
CA HIS A 517 4.35 8.25 9.03
C HIS A 517 4.07 9.74 9.26
N ASN A 518 4.75 10.42 10.18
CA ASN A 518 4.48 11.85 10.42
C ASN A 518 4.81 12.72 9.20
N THR A 519 4.03 13.78 9.03
CA THR A 519 4.19 14.70 7.89
C THR A 519 5.47 15.54 7.99
N ASP A 520 6.04 15.70 9.20
CA ASP A 520 7.39 16.23 9.45
C ASP A 520 8.46 15.50 8.62
N ALA A 521 8.45 14.16 8.63
CA ALA A 521 9.37 13.31 7.88
C ALA A 521 9.03 13.27 6.38
N LEU A 522 7.75 13.09 6.03
CA LEU A 522 7.31 12.95 4.63
C LEU A 522 7.67 14.18 3.80
N TYR A 523 7.37 15.39 4.30
CA TYR A 523 7.71 16.65 3.62
C TYR A 523 9.20 17.01 3.70
N CYS A 524 10.06 16.21 4.35
CA CYS A 524 11.51 16.36 4.34
C CYS A 524 12.24 15.26 3.52
N SER A 525 11.55 14.22 3.05
CA SER A 525 12.17 13.03 2.44
C SER A 525 12.56 13.27 0.97
N LYS A 526 13.87 13.34 0.69
CA LYS A 526 14.38 13.58 -0.68
C LYS A 526 14.93 12.34 -1.37
N GLN A 527 15.62 11.46 -0.64
CA GLN A 527 16.28 10.30 -1.24
C GLN A 527 15.66 8.98 -0.82
N THR A 528 15.45 8.76 0.49
CA THR A 528 14.85 7.53 1.01
C THR A 528 13.53 7.21 0.26
N ALA A 529 13.44 5.99 -0.29
CA ALA A 529 12.49 5.64 -1.34
C ALA A 529 11.50 4.51 -0.98
N VAL A 530 11.68 3.85 0.16
CA VAL A 530 10.78 2.79 0.67
C VAL A 530 10.32 3.18 2.07
N VAL A 531 9.03 3.00 2.37
CA VAL A 531 8.42 3.32 3.67
C VAL A 531 7.54 2.19 4.15
N ARG A 532 7.71 1.70 5.39
CA ARG A 532 6.77 0.75 6.00
C ARG A 532 5.40 1.41 6.13
N ALA A 533 4.34 0.76 5.69
CA ALA A 533 2.99 1.33 5.57
C ALA A 533 1.98 0.86 6.63
N SER A 534 2.43 0.13 7.65
CA SER A 534 1.60 -0.38 8.76
C SER A 534 2.32 -0.35 10.08
N ASP A 535 1.53 -0.53 11.13
CA ASP A 535 1.96 -1.16 12.39
C ASP A 535 2.57 -2.55 12.15
N ASP A 536 3.19 -3.13 13.17
CA ASP A 536 3.84 -4.43 13.03
C ASP A 536 2.83 -5.54 12.69
N PHE A 537 3.25 -6.47 11.84
CA PHE A 537 2.58 -7.76 11.72
C PHE A 537 2.69 -8.54 13.04
N TYR A 538 1.57 -8.75 13.73
CA TYR A 538 1.53 -9.50 15.00
C TYR A 538 1.04 -10.95 14.77
N PRO A 539 1.94 -11.94 14.53
CA PRO A 539 1.55 -13.33 14.21
C PRO A 539 0.78 -14.07 15.31
N ARG A 540 0.67 -13.49 16.50
CA ARG A 540 -0.02 -14.08 17.67
C ARG A 540 -1.23 -13.27 18.14
N ASP A 541 -1.54 -12.15 17.46
CA ASP A 541 -2.75 -11.37 17.73
C ASP A 541 -3.72 -11.48 16.55
N PRO A 542 -4.76 -12.33 16.67
CA PRO A 542 -5.79 -12.49 15.64
C PRO A 542 -6.51 -11.20 15.25
N VAL A 543 -6.53 -10.17 16.12
CA VAL A 543 -7.13 -8.85 15.81
C VAL A 543 -6.33 -8.13 14.70
N SER A 544 -5.03 -8.40 14.57
CA SER A 544 -4.15 -7.67 13.65
C SER A 544 -4.39 -8.00 12.17
N HIS A 545 -4.88 -9.20 11.82
CA HIS A 545 -4.74 -9.72 10.45
C HIS A 545 -5.62 -9.03 9.41
N THR A 546 -6.92 -8.85 9.69
CA THR A 546 -7.84 -8.20 8.73
C THR A 546 -7.58 -6.70 8.63
N ILE A 547 -7.38 -6.04 9.77
CA ILE A 547 -7.06 -4.61 9.84
C ILE A 547 -5.72 -4.29 9.16
N HIS A 548 -4.70 -5.15 9.22
CA HIS A 548 -3.41 -4.94 8.56
C HIS A 548 -3.58 -4.68 7.06
N ILE A 549 -4.33 -5.54 6.36
CA ILE A 549 -4.53 -5.43 4.90
C ILE A 549 -5.31 -4.17 4.52
N ALA A 550 -6.31 -3.79 5.31
CA ALA A 550 -6.99 -2.52 5.12
C ALA A 550 -6.02 -1.33 5.34
N SER A 551 -5.29 -1.31 6.46
CA SER A 551 -4.36 -0.23 6.81
C SER A 551 -3.26 -0.03 5.76
N VAL A 552 -2.57 -1.09 5.31
CA VAL A 552 -1.53 -0.95 4.28
C VAL A 552 -2.09 -0.42 2.96
N ALA A 553 -3.29 -0.87 2.55
CA ALA A 553 -3.90 -0.43 1.30
C ALA A 553 -4.27 1.06 1.36
N TYR A 554 -4.98 1.49 2.40
CA TYR A 554 -5.37 2.90 2.54
C TYR A 554 -4.17 3.82 2.81
N ASN A 555 -3.22 3.42 3.63
CA ASN A 555 -1.98 4.20 3.82
C ASN A 555 -1.17 4.32 2.52
N SER A 556 -1.22 3.32 1.63
CA SER A 556 -0.56 3.36 0.31
C SER A 556 -1.19 4.36 -0.68
N VAL A 557 -2.40 4.87 -0.40
CA VAL A 557 -2.99 5.99 -1.15
C VAL A 557 -2.16 7.26 -0.94
N PHE A 558 -1.85 7.61 0.31
CA PHE A 558 -1.09 8.81 0.65
C PHE A 558 0.43 8.59 0.63
N LEU A 559 0.95 7.57 1.33
CA LEU A 559 2.39 7.27 1.40
C LEU A 559 3.00 6.96 0.02
N GLY A 560 2.21 6.33 -0.87
CA GLY A 560 2.61 5.97 -2.23
C GLY A 560 2.98 7.15 -3.14
N GLU A 561 2.65 8.37 -2.76
CA GLU A 561 3.08 9.60 -3.45
C GLU A 561 4.50 10.01 -3.05
N PHE A 562 4.98 9.63 -1.87
CA PHE A 562 6.30 10.03 -1.32
C PHE A 562 7.35 8.93 -1.46
N MET A 563 6.97 7.68 -1.23
CA MET A 563 7.85 6.50 -1.20
C MET A 563 7.09 5.25 -1.63
N LEU A 564 7.78 4.17 -1.99
CA LEU A 564 7.15 2.88 -2.22
C LEU A 564 6.72 2.25 -0.89
N PRO A 565 5.44 1.90 -0.70
CA PRO A 565 4.97 1.22 0.51
C PRO A 565 5.57 -0.19 0.65
N ASP A 566 6.20 -0.44 1.79
CA ASP A 566 6.52 -1.76 2.33
C ASP A 566 5.35 -2.21 3.21
N TRP A 567 4.76 -3.36 2.88
CA TRP A 567 3.57 -3.91 3.54
C TRP A 567 3.90 -4.81 4.74
N ASP A 568 5.15 -4.79 5.19
CA ASP A 568 5.74 -5.56 6.29
C ASP A 568 5.86 -7.06 6.01
N MET A 569 6.75 -7.72 6.77
CA MET A 569 6.88 -9.17 6.87
C MET A 569 5.57 -9.87 7.20
N PHE A 570 5.53 -11.16 6.92
CA PHE A 570 4.49 -12.07 7.37
C PHE A 570 5.07 -13.47 7.64
N HIS A 571 4.29 -14.32 8.30
CA HIS A 571 4.61 -15.75 8.42
C HIS A 571 4.00 -16.53 7.26
N SER A 572 4.82 -17.28 6.52
CA SER A 572 4.34 -18.23 5.51
C SER A 572 3.63 -19.44 6.13
N LEU A 573 4.00 -19.83 7.36
CA LEU A 573 3.34 -20.93 8.08
C LEU A 573 2.40 -20.40 9.17
N HIS A 574 1.23 -19.91 8.75
CA HIS A 574 0.22 -19.31 9.62
C HIS A 574 -1.21 -19.52 9.06
N PRO A 575 -2.28 -19.62 9.88
CA PRO A 575 -3.65 -19.77 9.39
C PRO A 575 -4.12 -18.66 8.43
N ALA A 576 -3.63 -17.44 8.60
CA ALA A 576 -3.88 -16.30 7.69
C ALA A 576 -2.76 -16.10 6.64
N ALA A 577 -1.83 -17.05 6.46
CA ALA A 577 -0.66 -16.85 5.62
C ALA A 577 -1.00 -16.57 4.16
N GLU A 578 -1.96 -17.29 3.57
CA GLU A 578 -2.33 -17.10 2.16
C GLU A 578 -3.00 -15.75 1.90
N TYR A 579 -3.86 -15.31 2.84
CA TYR A 579 -4.48 -13.97 2.85
C TYR A 579 -3.42 -12.85 2.90
N HIS A 580 -2.36 -13.03 3.70
CA HIS A 580 -1.25 -12.07 3.77
C HIS A 580 -0.30 -12.15 2.57
N ALA A 581 0.02 -13.35 2.07
CA ALA A 581 0.90 -13.59 0.94
C ALA A 581 0.35 -12.95 -0.35
N SER A 582 -0.92 -13.22 -0.66
CA SER A 582 -1.58 -12.69 -1.85
C SER A 582 -1.64 -11.15 -1.83
N ALA A 583 -1.86 -10.55 -0.65
CA ALA A 583 -1.80 -9.11 -0.46
C ALA A 583 -0.40 -8.52 -0.71
N ARG A 584 0.69 -9.20 -0.28
CA ARG A 584 2.05 -8.75 -0.61
C ARG A 584 2.34 -8.85 -2.12
N ALA A 585 1.82 -9.87 -2.81
CA ALA A 585 2.00 -10.02 -4.26
C ALA A 585 1.47 -8.82 -5.07
N ILE A 586 0.37 -8.21 -4.62
CA ILE A 586 -0.26 -7.06 -5.28
C ILE A 586 0.22 -5.70 -4.72
N SER A 587 1.02 -5.68 -3.66
CA SER A 587 1.50 -4.44 -3.02
C SER A 587 2.39 -3.59 -3.93
N GLY A 588 3.12 -4.23 -4.85
CA GLY A 588 4.21 -3.63 -5.63
C GLY A 588 5.44 -3.21 -4.81
N GLY A 589 5.44 -3.47 -3.51
CA GLY A 589 6.56 -3.30 -2.57
C GLY A 589 7.49 -4.51 -2.50
N PRO A 590 8.46 -4.51 -1.56
CA PRO A 590 9.27 -5.69 -1.24
C PRO A 590 8.42 -6.81 -0.64
N ILE A 591 8.83 -8.08 -0.84
CA ILE A 591 8.17 -9.25 -0.26
C ILE A 591 9.18 -10.04 0.56
N TYR A 592 8.94 -10.14 1.86
CA TYR A 592 9.78 -10.90 2.78
C TYR A 592 8.96 -11.56 3.89
N VAL A 593 9.48 -12.64 4.45
CA VAL A 593 8.87 -13.35 5.59
C VAL A 593 9.70 -13.15 6.86
N SER A 594 9.11 -13.47 8.01
CA SER A 594 9.78 -13.47 9.32
C SER A 594 9.73 -14.81 10.05
N ASP A 595 9.27 -15.89 9.38
CA ASP A 595 9.21 -17.23 9.95
C ASP A 595 10.56 -17.67 10.56
N ALA A 596 10.51 -18.38 11.69
CA ALA A 596 11.67 -19.04 12.27
C ALA A 596 12.23 -20.14 11.34
N PRO A 597 13.55 -20.45 11.38
CA PRO A 597 14.15 -21.49 10.56
C PRO A 597 13.42 -22.85 10.70
N GLY A 598 13.12 -23.46 9.56
CA GLY A 598 12.37 -24.73 9.50
C GLY A 598 10.86 -24.61 9.74
N LYS A 599 10.31 -23.39 9.80
CA LYS A 599 8.87 -23.11 9.99
C LYS A 599 8.26 -22.38 8.79
N HIS A 600 8.60 -22.80 7.57
CA HIS A 600 8.13 -22.17 6.34
C HIS A 600 7.08 -23.02 5.63
N ASN A 601 6.16 -22.37 4.89
CA ASN A 601 5.29 -23.04 3.93
C ASN A 601 5.82 -22.84 2.50
N PHE A 602 6.63 -23.78 2.03
CA PHE A 602 7.23 -23.70 0.69
C PHE A 602 6.24 -23.86 -0.46
N GLU A 603 5.06 -24.44 -0.23
CA GLU A 603 4.00 -24.47 -1.24
C GLU A 603 3.41 -23.08 -1.46
N LEU A 604 3.15 -22.35 -0.38
CA LEU A 604 2.72 -20.95 -0.45
C LEU A 604 3.82 -20.05 -1.02
N LEU A 605 5.08 -20.22 -0.60
CA LEU A 605 6.19 -19.40 -1.10
C LEU A 605 6.41 -19.54 -2.61
N ARG A 606 6.15 -20.72 -3.21
CA ARG A 606 6.20 -20.89 -4.67
C ARG A 606 5.18 -20.06 -5.45
N LYS A 607 4.09 -19.60 -4.81
CA LYS A 607 3.13 -18.64 -5.41
C LYS A 607 3.64 -17.20 -5.46
N LEU A 608 4.81 -16.92 -4.85
CA LEU A 608 5.43 -15.60 -4.72
C LEU A 608 6.86 -15.54 -5.30
N VAL A 609 7.65 -16.60 -5.10
CA VAL A 609 9.11 -16.62 -5.28
C VAL A 609 9.48 -17.54 -6.44
N LEU A 610 10.22 -17.00 -7.41
CA LEU A 610 10.82 -17.79 -8.48
C LEU A 610 12.07 -18.54 -7.99
N PRO A 611 12.51 -19.63 -8.65
CA PRO A 611 13.69 -20.39 -8.23
C PRO A 611 15.01 -19.59 -8.14
N ASP A 612 15.12 -18.45 -8.83
CA ASP A 612 16.27 -17.54 -8.73
C ASP A 612 16.20 -16.59 -7.52
N GLY A 613 15.14 -16.68 -6.71
CA GLY A 613 14.87 -15.82 -5.56
C GLY A 613 14.29 -14.44 -5.92
N SER A 614 13.97 -14.19 -7.20
CA SER A 614 13.27 -12.98 -7.62
C SER A 614 11.75 -13.14 -7.51
N ILE A 615 11.02 -12.03 -7.53
CA ILE A 615 9.55 -12.02 -7.47
C ILE A 615 8.93 -11.47 -8.77
N LEU A 616 7.62 -11.63 -8.91
CA LEU A 616 6.80 -10.98 -9.93
C LEU A 616 6.17 -9.71 -9.35
N ARG A 617 6.96 -8.65 -9.19
CA ARG A 617 6.52 -7.41 -8.54
C ARG A 617 5.67 -6.54 -9.47
N ALA A 618 4.53 -6.05 -8.97
CA ALA A 618 3.72 -5.04 -9.66
C ALA A 618 4.38 -3.63 -9.64
N ARG A 619 4.03 -2.78 -10.61
CA ARG A 619 4.76 -1.53 -10.92
C ARG A 619 4.49 -0.36 -9.98
N LEU A 620 3.30 -0.30 -9.39
CA LEU A 620 2.81 0.83 -8.59
C LEU A 620 2.66 0.42 -7.11
N PRO A 621 2.39 1.35 -6.19
CA PRO A 621 1.82 1.00 -4.89
C PRO A 621 0.43 0.37 -5.07
N GLY A 622 0.18 -0.76 -4.42
CA GLY A 622 -1.17 -1.36 -4.36
C GLY A 622 -2.13 -0.41 -3.64
N ARG A 623 -3.31 -0.18 -4.23
CA ARG A 623 -4.30 0.81 -3.73
C ARG A 623 -5.71 0.23 -3.76
N PRO A 624 -6.62 0.68 -2.86
CA PRO A 624 -8.05 0.41 -3.00
C PRO A 624 -8.54 0.85 -4.39
N THR A 625 -9.54 0.14 -4.94
CA THR A 625 -10.24 0.60 -6.14
C THR A 625 -11.08 1.86 -5.84
N GLY A 626 -11.43 2.62 -6.88
CA GLY A 626 -12.16 3.90 -6.70
C GLY A 626 -13.47 3.76 -5.93
N ASP A 627 -14.21 2.67 -6.15
CA ASP A 627 -15.48 2.36 -5.46
C ASP A 627 -15.29 1.90 -4.00
N CYS A 628 -14.09 1.47 -3.61
CA CYS A 628 -13.78 1.17 -2.22
C CYS A 628 -13.39 2.40 -1.39
N LEU A 629 -12.82 3.46 -2.00
CA LEU A 629 -12.14 4.56 -1.29
C LEU A 629 -12.94 5.19 -0.13
N PHE A 630 -14.27 5.29 -0.27
CA PHE A 630 -15.17 5.96 0.68
C PHE A 630 -16.08 4.97 1.44
N SER A 631 -15.66 3.71 1.54
CA SER A 631 -16.35 2.60 2.22
C SER A 631 -15.44 2.04 3.31
N ASP A 632 -15.99 1.47 4.39
CA ASP A 632 -15.18 0.97 5.53
C ASP A 632 -15.19 -0.57 5.58
N PRO A 633 -14.33 -1.24 4.78
CA PRO A 633 -14.32 -2.70 4.65
C PRO A 633 -13.87 -3.44 5.93
N ALA A 634 -13.53 -2.72 7.00
CA ALA A 634 -13.18 -3.29 8.29
C ALA A 634 -14.35 -3.28 9.30
N ARG A 635 -15.35 -2.43 9.10
CA ARG A 635 -16.40 -2.15 10.10
C ARG A 635 -17.84 -2.08 9.58
N ASP A 636 -18.06 -1.77 8.30
CA ASP A 636 -19.42 -1.48 7.81
C ASP A 636 -20.33 -2.71 7.66
N GLY A 637 -19.78 -3.93 7.78
CA GLY A 637 -20.51 -5.18 7.69
C GLY A 637 -21.08 -5.51 6.31
N VAL A 638 -20.72 -4.75 5.26
CA VAL A 638 -21.27 -4.90 3.89
C VAL A 638 -20.22 -4.85 2.78
N SER A 639 -19.10 -4.15 2.98
CA SER A 639 -18.07 -3.95 1.95
C SER A 639 -16.97 -5.00 2.00
N LEU A 640 -16.55 -5.42 0.80
CA LEU A 640 -15.26 -6.06 0.56
C LEU A 640 -14.24 -4.99 0.11
N LEU A 641 -12.97 -5.20 0.43
CA LEU A 641 -11.88 -4.35 -0.06
C LEU A 641 -11.34 -4.94 -1.37
N LYS A 642 -11.49 -4.22 -2.48
CA LYS A 642 -10.78 -4.49 -3.74
C LYS A 642 -9.50 -3.66 -3.79
N ILE A 643 -8.39 -4.27 -4.17
CA ILE A 643 -7.06 -3.65 -4.26
C ILE A 643 -6.48 -3.92 -5.64
N TRP A 644 -6.09 -2.88 -6.36
CA TRP A 644 -5.54 -2.99 -7.72
C TRP A 644 -4.06 -2.60 -7.79
N ASN A 645 -3.38 -3.12 -8.83
CA ASN A 645 -2.04 -2.71 -9.24
C ASN A 645 -1.81 -3.03 -10.74
N MET A 646 -0.74 -2.51 -11.31
CA MET A 646 -0.38 -2.64 -12.74
C MET A 646 0.87 -3.50 -12.95
N ASN A 647 0.83 -4.36 -13.96
CA ASN A 647 2.02 -4.96 -14.60
C ASN A 647 2.33 -4.20 -15.90
N LYS A 648 3.20 -4.75 -16.76
CA LYS A 648 3.51 -4.14 -18.06
C LYS A 648 2.34 -4.24 -19.06
N PHE A 649 1.74 -5.44 -19.15
CA PHE A 649 0.71 -5.78 -20.14
C PHE A 649 -0.56 -6.37 -19.52
N THR A 650 -0.70 -6.30 -18.20
CA THR A 650 -1.90 -6.71 -17.45
C THR A 650 -2.08 -5.83 -16.20
N GLY A 651 -3.25 -5.91 -15.59
CA GLY A 651 -3.48 -5.55 -14.19
C GLY A 651 -3.52 -6.77 -13.28
N VAL A 652 -3.39 -6.52 -11.98
CA VAL A 652 -3.69 -7.50 -10.92
C VAL A 652 -4.66 -6.87 -9.94
N LEU A 653 -5.67 -7.64 -9.53
CA LEU A 653 -6.73 -7.21 -8.61
C LEU A 653 -6.92 -8.26 -7.53
N GLY A 654 -6.81 -7.88 -6.26
CA GLY A 654 -7.18 -8.72 -5.13
C GLY A 654 -8.46 -8.24 -4.47
N VAL A 655 -9.29 -9.17 -3.97
CA VAL A 655 -10.52 -8.88 -3.24
C VAL A 655 -10.43 -9.54 -1.87
N TYR A 656 -10.70 -8.80 -0.80
CA TYR A 656 -10.46 -9.21 0.59
C TYR A 656 -11.67 -8.90 1.46
N ASN A 657 -12.04 -9.85 2.34
CA ASN A 657 -12.97 -9.55 3.43
C ASN A 657 -12.18 -9.14 4.68
N CYS A 658 -12.04 -7.83 4.87
CA CYS A 658 -11.30 -7.23 5.98
C CYS A 658 -12.14 -6.98 7.25
N GLN A 659 -13.39 -7.45 7.29
CA GLN A 659 -14.29 -7.16 8.40
C GLN A 659 -13.82 -7.79 9.72
N GLY A 660 -14.34 -7.29 10.83
CA GLY A 660 -14.26 -7.93 12.14
C GLY A 660 -13.21 -7.39 13.08
N ALA A 661 -12.18 -6.69 12.60
CA ALA A 661 -11.23 -6.01 13.47
C ALA A 661 -10.93 -4.60 12.96
N ALA A 662 -10.95 -3.63 13.87
CA ALA A 662 -10.64 -2.24 13.56
C ALA A 662 -10.22 -1.47 14.82
N TRP A 663 -9.49 -0.37 14.62
CA TRP A 663 -9.16 0.57 15.69
C TRP A 663 -10.43 1.19 16.29
N SER A 664 -10.51 1.16 17.62
CA SER A 664 -11.59 1.74 18.41
C SER A 664 -11.11 3.05 19.06
N SER A 665 -11.81 4.15 18.77
CA SER A 665 -11.54 5.46 19.36
C SER A 665 -11.86 5.55 20.85
N THR A 666 -12.70 4.63 21.37
CA THR A 666 -13.03 4.54 22.80
C THR A 666 -12.00 3.73 23.57
N GLU A 667 -11.58 2.59 23.03
CA GLU A 667 -10.62 1.68 23.66
C GLU A 667 -9.15 2.04 23.34
N LYS A 668 -8.95 2.99 22.42
CA LYS A 668 -7.65 3.48 21.89
C LYS A 668 -6.72 2.37 21.38
N LYS A 669 -7.30 1.24 20.94
CA LYS A 669 -6.60 0.04 20.45
C LYS A 669 -7.42 -0.66 19.36
N ASN A 670 -6.79 -1.60 18.67
CA ASN A 670 -7.51 -2.50 17.75
C ASN A 670 -8.33 -3.48 18.58
N VAL A 671 -9.60 -3.68 18.20
CA VAL A 671 -10.50 -4.63 18.86
C VAL A 671 -11.31 -5.42 17.83
N PHE A 672 -11.81 -6.58 18.23
CA PHE A 672 -12.85 -7.28 17.48
C PHE A 672 -14.19 -6.54 17.58
N HIS A 673 -14.92 -6.53 16.47
CA HIS A 673 -16.30 -6.05 16.36
C HIS A 673 -17.20 -7.20 15.89
N HIS A 674 -18.48 -7.17 16.20
CA HIS A 674 -19.40 -8.23 15.76
C HIS A 674 -19.60 -8.17 14.24
N THR A 675 -19.25 -9.24 13.54
CA THR A 675 -19.59 -9.46 12.12
C THR A 675 -20.66 -10.52 11.97
N GLY A 676 -21.38 -10.51 10.85
CA GLY A 676 -22.13 -11.69 10.42
C GLY A 676 -21.21 -12.89 10.16
N SER A 677 -21.77 -14.10 10.18
CA SER A 677 -21.11 -15.32 9.71
C SER A 677 -21.15 -15.48 8.18
N ASP A 678 -21.93 -14.64 7.53
CA ASP A 678 -22.31 -14.78 6.13
C ASP A 678 -21.25 -14.17 5.20
N ALA A 679 -21.16 -14.67 3.98
CA ALA A 679 -20.24 -14.13 2.99
C ALA A 679 -20.73 -12.77 2.48
N LEU A 680 -19.85 -11.76 2.53
CA LEU A 680 -20.10 -10.49 1.85
C LEU A 680 -19.87 -10.67 0.36
N SER A 681 -20.55 -9.87 -0.46
CA SER A 681 -20.47 -9.98 -1.93
C SER A 681 -20.21 -8.63 -2.58
N CYS A 682 -19.37 -8.63 -3.61
CA CYS A 682 -19.12 -7.48 -4.46
C CYS A 682 -19.10 -7.88 -5.94
N ALA A 683 -18.86 -6.91 -6.81
CA ALA A 683 -18.69 -7.11 -8.24
C ALA A 683 -17.28 -6.68 -8.68
N VAL A 684 -16.66 -7.49 -9.54
CA VAL A 684 -15.36 -7.24 -10.17
C VAL A 684 -15.55 -6.88 -11.63
N LYS A 685 -14.90 -5.81 -12.08
CA LYS A 685 -14.86 -5.34 -13.48
C LYS A 685 -13.43 -5.26 -14.00
N GLY A 686 -13.25 -5.30 -15.31
CA GLY A 686 -11.94 -5.02 -15.94
C GLY A 686 -11.42 -3.62 -15.58
N SER A 687 -12.33 -2.65 -15.48
CA SER A 687 -12.05 -1.26 -15.11
C SER A 687 -11.77 -1.02 -13.62
N ASP A 688 -11.89 -2.04 -12.75
CA ASP A 688 -11.51 -1.89 -11.33
C ASP A 688 -9.99 -1.70 -11.18
N VAL A 689 -9.21 -2.19 -12.15
CA VAL A 689 -7.81 -1.78 -12.31
C VAL A 689 -7.81 -0.42 -13.00
N HIS A 690 -7.63 0.65 -12.21
CA HIS A 690 -7.80 2.05 -12.65
C HIS A 690 -7.08 2.40 -13.97
N GLN A 691 -5.84 1.94 -14.14
CA GLN A 691 -4.99 2.24 -15.29
C GLN A 691 -4.93 1.10 -16.32
N ILE A 692 -5.92 0.21 -16.37
CA ILE A 692 -5.90 -0.99 -17.23
C ILE A 692 -5.68 -0.68 -18.73
N ALA A 693 -6.13 0.49 -19.21
CA ALA A 693 -5.88 0.94 -20.57
C ALA A 693 -4.38 1.14 -20.90
N GLU A 694 -3.53 1.46 -19.91
CA GLU A 694 -2.08 1.57 -20.10
C GLU A 694 -1.37 0.22 -20.32
N ALA A 695 -2.06 -0.89 -20.04
CA ALA A 695 -1.59 -2.24 -20.34
C ALA A 695 -2.01 -2.73 -21.74
N ALA A 696 -2.94 -2.04 -22.40
CA ALA A 696 -3.31 -2.34 -23.78
C ALA A 696 -2.19 -1.90 -24.73
N THR A 697 -1.98 -2.65 -25.82
CA THR A 697 -1.00 -2.27 -26.86
C THR A 697 -1.55 -1.33 -27.92
N ASP A 698 -2.86 -1.06 -27.88
CA ASP A 698 -3.58 -0.22 -28.83
C ASP A 698 -4.13 1.03 -28.15
N HIS A 699 -4.18 2.15 -28.87
CA HIS A 699 -4.79 3.38 -28.39
C HIS A 699 -6.32 3.39 -28.49
N ASP A 700 -6.91 2.51 -29.29
CA ASP A 700 -8.33 2.37 -29.58
C ASP A 700 -8.95 1.08 -29.01
N TRP A 701 -8.31 0.50 -27.99
CA TRP A 701 -8.82 -0.68 -27.27
C TRP A 701 -10.26 -0.47 -26.77
N ASN A 702 -11.14 -1.40 -27.11
CA ASN A 702 -12.59 -1.35 -26.85
C ASN A 702 -13.01 -1.53 -25.39
N GLY A 703 -12.07 -1.80 -24.48
CA GLY A 703 -12.34 -2.00 -23.05
C GLY A 703 -12.68 -3.43 -22.65
N ASP A 704 -12.64 -4.40 -23.57
CA ASP A 704 -12.80 -5.83 -23.24
C ASP A 704 -11.55 -6.37 -22.54
N CYS A 705 -11.75 -7.01 -21.38
CA CYS A 705 -10.70 -7.71 -20.66
C CYS A 705 -10.93 -9.22 -20.69
N ASN A 706 -9.86 -9.98 -20.66
CA ASN A 706 -9.87 -11.33 -20.12
C ASN A 706 -9.59 -11.27 -18.62
N VAL A 707 -10.29 -12.08 -17.84
CA VAL A 707 -10.16 -12.20 -16.38
C VAL A 707 -9.86 -13.65 -16.02
N TYR A 708 -8.71 -13.88 -15.40
CA TYR A 708 -8.32 -15.16 -14.82
C TYR A 708 -8.49 -15.13 -13.30
N ARG A 709 -9.35 -16.00 -12.74
CA ARG A 709 -9.53 -16.19 -11.30
C ARG A 709 -8.56 -17.25 -10.77
N HIS A 710 -7.76 -16.89 -9.78
CA HIS A 710 -6.67 -17.75 -9.29
C HIS A 710 -7.14 -18.94 -8.45
N ARG A 711 -8.19 -18.80 -7.64
CA ARG A 711 -8.66 -19.87 -6.72
C ARG A 711 -9.03 -21.18 -7.42
N ASP A 712 -9.64 -21.12 -8.60
CA ASP A 712 -10.14 -22.28 -9.35
C ASP A 712 -9.65 -22.34 -10.81
N GLY A 713 -8.82 -21.39 -11.23
CA GLY A 713 -8.27 -21.32 -12.58
C GLY A 713 -9.29 -20.96 -13.66
N GLN A 714 -10.43 -20.37 -13.31
CA GLN A 714 -11.46 -20.01 -14.28
C GLN A 714 -10.99 -18.82 -15.14
N LEU A 715 -11.08 -18.99 -16.46
CA LEU A 715 -10.82 -17.95 -17.46
C LEU A 715 -12.14 -17.44 -18.05
N LEU A 716 -12.32 -16.11 -18.11
CA LEU A 716 -13.52 -15.49 -18.65
C LEU A 716 -13.19 -14.28 -19.52
N VAL A 717 -13.87 -14.15 -20.66
CA VAL A 717 -13.95 -12.88 -21.38
C VAL A 717 -14.99 -12.01 -20.69
N LEU A 718 -14.58 -10.83 -20.23
CA LEU A 718 -15.42 -9.84 -19.57
C LEU A 718 -15.51 -8.60 -20.46
N PRO A 719 -16.63 -8.41 -21.18
CA PRO A 719 -16.82 -7.24 -22.04
C PRO A 719 -16.72 -5.93 -21.28
N HIS A 720 -16.47 -4.83 -22.00
CA HIS A 720 -16.42 -3.50 -21.39
C HIS A 720 -17.63 -3.21 -20.47
N ASN A 721 -17.37 -2.72 -19.26
CA ASN A 721 -18.32 -2.49 -18.15
C ASN A 721 -19.07 -3.71 -17.58
N ALA A 722 -18.92 -4.90 -18.15
CA ALA A 722 -19.47 -6.13 -17.57
C ALA A 722 -18.81 -6.44 -16.21
N ALA A 723 -19.54 -7.16 -15.37
CA ALA A 723 -19.16 -7.42 -13.99
C ALA A 723 -19.35 -8.89 -13.60
N MET A 724 -18.39 -9.43 -12.84
CA MET A 724 -18.44 -10.78 -12.26
C MET A 724 -18.69 -10.69 -10.74
N PRO A 725 -19.64 -11.46 -10.16
CA PRO A 725 -19.84 -11.49 -8.73
C PRO A 725 -18.73 -12.25 -7.99
N VAL A 726 -18.39 -11.79 -6.80
CA VAL A 726 -17.44 -12.43 -5.88
C VAL A 726 -18.05 -12.42 -4.48
N SER A 727 -17.99 -13.56 -3.78
CA SER A 727 -18.51 -13.70 -2.41
C SER A 727 -17.43 -14.29 -1.50
N LEU A 728 -17.17 -13.65 -0.35
CA LEU A 728 -16.08 -14.00 0.57
C LEU A 728 -16.53 -13.91 2.03
N LYS A 729 -16.19 -14.91 2.84
CA LYS A 729 -16.27 -14.82 4.31
C LYS A 729 -15.09 -14.04 4.88
N VAL A 730 -15.17 -13.64 6.15
CA VAL A 730 -14.06 -12.96 6.87
C VAL A 730 -12.76 -13.77 6.74
N LEU A 731 -11.64 -13.07 6.49
CA LEU A 731 -10.31 -13.66 6.18
C LEU A 731 -10.21 -14.48 4.89
N GLU A 732 -11.27 -14.60 4.08
CA GLU A 732 -11.16 -15.09 2.71
C GLU A 732 -10.73 -13.97 1.76
N HIS A 733 -10.07 -14.36 0.67
CA HIS A 733 -9.63 -13.47 -0.40
C HIS A 733 -9.75 -14.14 -1.78
N GLU A 734 -9.68 -13.36 -2.84
CA GLU A 734 -9.60 -13.84 -4.22
C GLU A 734 -8.61 -12.98 -5.01
N ILE A 735 -7.88 -13.56 -5.97
CA ILE A 735 -6.95 -12.84 -6.84
C ILE A 735 -7.36 -13.02 -8.30
N PHE A 736 -7.26 -11.93 -9.07
CA PHE A 736 -7.54 -11.87 -10.49
C PHE A 736 -6.35 -11.29 -11.25
N THR A 737 -6.03 -11.90 -12.39
CA THR A 737 -5.24 -11.25 -13.44
C THR A 737 -6.20 -10.69 -14.47
N ILE A 738 -6.10 -9.38 -14.72
CA ILE A 738 -6.96 -8.63 -15.64
C ILE A 738 -6.11 -8.29 -16.87
N SER A 739 -6.48 -8.76 -18.06
CA SER A 739 -5.66 -8.60 -19.26
C SER A 739 -6.45 -7.98 -20.41
N PRO A 740 -6.05 -6.83 -20.97
CA PRO A 740 -6.71 -6.24 -22.13
C PRO A 740 -6.71 -7.21 -23.32
N ILE A 741 -7.87 -7.40 -23.94
CA ILE A 741 -7.97 -8.24 -25.15
C ILE A 741 -7.55 -7.43 -26.36
N LYS A 742 -6.54 -7.94 -27.09
CA LYS A 742 -6.12 -7.45 -28.40
C LYS A 742 -6.92 -8.16 -29.48
N ASP A 743 -7.61 -7.38 -30.30
CA ASP A 743 -8.22 -7.83 -31.56
C ASP A 743 -7.15 -7.82 -32.68
N LEU A 744 -6.90 -8.97 -33.30
CA LEU A 744 -5.82 -9.18 -34.29
C LEU A 744 -6.36 -9.24 -35.73
N ALA A 745 -7.49 -9.92 -35.90
CA ALA A 745 -8.26 -10.03 -37.14
C ALA A 745 -9.72 -10.46 -36.77
N PRO A 746 -10.70 -10.40 -37.68
CA PRO A 746 -12.07 -10.83 -37.40
C PRO A 746 -12.12 -12.28 -36.87
N GLY A 747 -12.51 -12.45 -35.61
CA GLY A 747 -12.56 -13.75 -34.92
C GLY A 747 -11.25 -14.19 -34.23
N PHE A 748 -10.15 -13.45 -34.40
CA PHE A 748 -8.83 -13.72 -33.80
C PHE A 748 -8.50 -12.68 -32.73
N ARG A 749 -8.60 -13.09 -31.46
CA ARG A 749 -8.37 -12.27 -30.26
C ARG A 749 -7.34 -12.93 -29.36
N PHE A 750 -6.52 -12.12 -28.68
CA PHE A 750 -5.47 -12.61 -27.76
C PHE A 750 -5.40 -11.77 -26.48
N ALA A 751 -5.07 -12.37 -25.35
CA ALA A 751 -4.65 -11.64 -24.14
C ALA A 751 -3.63 -12.45 -23.31
N PRO A 752 -2.49 -11.87 -22.88
CA PRO A 752 -1.49 -12.59 -22.08
C PRO A 752 -1.92 -12.70 -20.60
N LEU A 753 -1.62 -13.81 -19.92
CA LEU A 753 -1.87 -13.94 -18.47
C LEU A 753 -0.58 -14.08 -17.65
N GLY A 754 0.46 -14.70 -18.20
CA GLY A 754 1.73 -14.93 -17.50
C GLY A 754 1.73 -16.24 -16.70
N LEU A 755 2.47 -16.29 -15.58
CA LEU A 755 2.65 -17.52 -14.79
C LEU A 755 1.46 -17.77 -13.86
N VAL A 756 0.45 -18.49 -14.33
CA VAL A 756 -0.90 -18.59 -13.73
C VAL A 756 -0.97 -19.31 -12.37
N ASP A 757 0.12 -19.91 -11.92
CA ASP A 757 0.24 -20.53 -10.59
C ASP A 757 0.81 -19.57 -9.53
N MET A 758 1.20 -18.35 -9.92
CA MET A 758 1.70 -17.28 -9.04
C MET A 758 0.67 -16.17 -8.88
N PHE A 759 0.52 -15.61 -7.67
CA PHE A 759 -0.53 -14.61 -7.38
C PHE A 759 -0.48 -13.39 -8.32
N ASN A 760 0.70 -12.89 -8.68
CA ASN A 760 0.86 -11.86 -9.71
C ASN A 760 1.36 -12.44 -11.04
N ALA A 761 0.64 -13.40 -11.61
CA ALA A 761 0.96 -14.09 -12.86
C ALA A 761 1.45 -13.16 -13.98
N GLY A 762 0.73 -12.06 -14.20
CA GLY A 762 1.02 -11.10 -15.27
C GLY A 762 2.30 -10.30 -15.09
N GLY A 763 2.88 -10.27 -13.88
CA GLY A 763 4.21 -9.72 -13.62
C GLY A 763 5.34 -10.52 -14.29
N ALA A 764 5.05 -11.72 -14.83
CA ALA A 764 5.98 -12.50 -15.63
C ALA A 764 6.14 -12.00 -17.06
N VAL A 765 5.19 -11.22 -17.60
CA VAL A 765 5.20 -10.80 -19.01
C VAL A 765 6.07 -9.54 -19.16
N ASP A 766 7.32 -9.76 -19.56
CA ASP A 766 8.36 -8.73 -19.65
C ASP A 766 8.34 -7.97 -20.99
N GLY A 767 7.84 -8.62 -22.05
CA GLY A 767 7.68 -8.06 -23.40
C GLY A 767 6.52 -8.73 -24.16
N LEU A 768 5.89 -8.00 -25.07
CA LEU A 768 4.75 -8.45 -25.86
C LEU A 768 4.74 -7.72 -27.21
N THR A 769 4.63 -8.46 -28.30
CA THR A 769 4.56 -7.91 -29.67
C THR A 769 3.67 -8.78 -30.55
N TYR A 770 3.03 -8.16 -31.54
CA TYR A 770 2.06 -8.78 -32.43
C TYR A 770 2.47 -8.56 -33.89
N HIS A 771 2.39 -9.62 -34.70
CA HIS A 771 2.62 -9.58 -36.14
C HIS A 771 1.38 -10.14 -36.85
N ILE A 772 0.57 -9.25 -37.42
CA ILE A 772 -0.58 -9.63 -38.25
C ILE A 772 -0.05 -10.09 -39.62
N LEU A 773 -0.50 -11.25 -40.07
CA LEU A 773 -0.08 -11.87 -41.33
C LEU A 773 -1.17 -11.70 -42.40
N GLY A 774 -0.78 -11.78 -43.67
CA GLY A 774 -1.63 -11.46 -44.82
C GLY A 774 -2.89 -12.32 -44.99
N GLY A 775 -3.02 -13.43 -44.26
CA GLY A 775 -4.22 -14.27 -44.23
C GLY A 775 -5.49 -13.56 -43.75
N ALA A 776 -5.35 -12.42 -43.05
CA ALA A 776 -6.50 -11.60 -42.61
C ALA A 776 -7.38 -11.06 -43.76
N ASN A 777 -6.87 -11.03 -45.00
CA ASN A 777 -7.60 -10.48 -46.16
C ASN A 777 -8.62 -11.45 -46.81
N ILE A 778 -8.88 -12.63 -46.24
CA ILE A 778 -9.74 -13.67 -46.87
C ILE A 778 -11.02 -13.95 -46.05
N LEU A 779 -11.60 -12.93 -45.41
CA LEU A 779 -12.95 -13.00 -44.81
C LEU A 779 -13.89 -11.85 -45.21
N GLU A 780 -13.45 -10.89 -46.02
CA GLU A 780 -14.34 -9.93 -46.70
C GLU A 780 -14.77 -10.43 -48.08
N LEU A 781 -15.59 -11.49 -48.15
CA LEU A 781 -16.64 -11.68 -49.17
C LEU A 781 -17.40 -13.00 -48.93
N ASP A 782 -18.60 -12.92 -48.34
CA ASP A 782 -19.79 -13.65 -48.84
C ASP A 782 -21.09 -13.10 -48.21
N SER A 783 -21.34 -11.80 -48.44
CA SER A 783 -22.55 -11.11 -47.96
C SER A 783 -23.79 -11.41 -48.83
N SER A 784 -24.01 -12.67 -49.22
CA SER A 784 -25.09 -13.10 -50.11
C SER A 784 -25.97 -14.22 -49.55
N PHE A 785 -26.15 -14.29 -48.22
CA PHE A 785 -27.28 -15.00 -47.60
C PHE A 785 -27.80 -14.26 -46.36
N ALA A 786 -28.39 -13.08 -46.58
CA ALA A 786 -29.17 -12.38 -45.56
C ALA A 786 -30.56 -13.06 -45.42
N GLY A 787 -30.67 -14.02 -44.50
CA GLY A 787 -31.92 -14.73 -44.20
C GLY A 787 -31.94 -15.25 -42.76
N GLU A 788 -32.78 -14.62 -41.93
CA GLU A 788 -33.29 -15.03 -40.61
C GLU A 788 -32.63 -16.23 -39.89
N MET A 789 -31.85 -15.98 -38.83
CA MET A 789 -31.82 -16.87 -37.65
C MET A 789 -31.64 -16.10 -36.34
N ASN A 790 -32.40 -16.51 -35.32
CA ASN A 790 -32.30 -16.02 -33.94
C ASN A 790 -31.00 -16.51 -33.26
N GLY A 791 -30.54 -15.78 -32.25
CA GLY A 791 -29.30 -16.08 -31.54
C GLY A 791 -29.33 -17.40 -30.76
N ALA A 792 -28.52 -18.36 -31.19
CA ALA A 792 -27.99 -19.47 -30.39
C ALA A 792 -26.93 -20.29 -31.16
N LEU A 793 -25.83 -19.68 -31.66
CA LEU A 793 -24.70 -20.45 -32.20
C LEU A 793 -23.35 -19.69 -32.25
N MET A 794 -22.69 -19.52 -31.10
CA MET A 794 -21.22 -19.33 -31.08
C MET A 794 -20.56 -20.72 -31.19
N HIS A 795 -20.56 -21.27 -32.40
CA HIS A 795 -19.81 -22.49 -32.69
C HIS A 795 -18.34 -22.15 -33.00
N SER A 796 -17.44 -22.96 -32.46
CA SER A 796 -15.99 -22.92 -32.72
C SER A 796 -15.68 -22.68 -34.20
N LEU A 797 -15.08 -21.52 -34.50
CA LEU A 797 -14.47 -21.27 -35.81
C LEU A 797 -13.14 -22.04 -35.87
N GLU A 798 -13.22 -23.31 -36.24
CA GLU A 798 -12.03 -24.06 -36.69
C GLU A 798 -11.42 -23.31 -37.88
N ASN A 799 -10.18 -22.85 -37.76
CA ASN A 799 -9.47 -22.19 -38.85
C ASN A 799 -9.22 -23.21 -39.98
N ARG A 800 -10.13 -23.24 -40.95
CA ARG A 800 -10.05 -24.10 -42.15
C ARG A 800 -9.11 -23.57 -43.23
N SER A 801 -8.47 -22.42 -43.01
CA SER A 801 -7.45 -21.89 -43.93
C SER A 801 -6.08 -22.48 -43.62
N GLY A 802 -5.29 -22.74 -44.67
CA GLY A 802 -3.95 -23.30 -44.53
C GLY A 802 -2.93 -22.32 -43.92
N ASP A 803 -3.28 -21.04 -43.81
CA ASP A 803 -2.36 -19.94 -43.54
C ASP A 803 -2.47 -19.43 -42.10
N ALA A 804 -1.34 -18.96 -41.57
CA ALA A 804 -1.31 -18.28 -40.27
C ALA A 804 -1.84 -16.84 -40.41
N VAL A 805 -2.66 -16.42 -39.44
CA VAL A 805 -3.32 -15.10 -39.40
C VAL A 805 -2.53 -14.14 -38.52
N ALA A 806 -1.93 -14.61 -37.43
CA ALA A 806 -1.08 -13.79 -36.58
C ALA A 806 0.02 -14.60 -35.87
N MET A 807 1.16 -13.95 -35.61
CA MET A 807 2.15 -14.41 -34.65
C MET A 807 2.19 -13.46 -33.44
N ILE A 808 2.12 -14.01 -32.25
CA ILE A 808 2.27 -13.30 -30.98
C ILE A 808 3.62 -13.70 -30.38
N CYS A 809 4.45 -12.71 -30.08
CA CYS A 809 5.79 -12.90 -29.51
C CYS A 809 5.83 -12.29 -28.10
N MET A 810 6.01 -13.15 -27.10
CA MET A 810 6.11 -12.79 -25.68
C MET A 810 7.53 -12.99 -25.16
N GLU A 811 7.98 -12.10 -24.27
CA GLU A 811 9.13 -12.35 -23.39
C GLU A 811 8.60 -12.63 -21.97
N VAL A 812 8.83 -13.84 -21.45
CA VAL A 812 8.28 -14.32 -20.17
C VAL A 812 9.39 -14.64 -19.17
N LYS A 813 9.41 -13.94 -18.04
CA LYS A 813 10.31 -14.18 -16.90
C LYS A 813 9.78 -15.35 -16.05
N GLY A 814 10.69 -16.19 -15.54
CA GLY A 814 10.36 -17.25 -14.59
C GLY A 814 10.05 -18.59 -15.26
N CYS A 815 9.50 -19.52 -14.49
CA CYS A 815 9.14 -20.87 -14.93
C CYS A 815 7.82 -21.32 -14.25
N GLY A 816 7.21 -22.40 -14.73
CA GLY A 816 5.88 -22.87 -14.32
C GLY A 816 4.87 -22.84 -15.47
N ARG A 817 3.58 -22.91 -15.14
CA ARG A 817 2.50 -22.90 -16.14
C ARG A 817 2.28 -21.47 -16.65
N LEU A 818 2.63 -21.23 -17.92
CA LEU A 818 2.31 -20.01 -18.66
C LEU A 818 0.89 -20.10 -19.19
N GLY A 819 0.08 -19.08 -18.95
CA GLY A 819 -1.27 -18.94 -19.49
C GLY A 819 -1.43 -17.77 -20.47
N ALA A 820 -2.35 -17.93 -21.41
CA ALA A 820 -2.86 -16.88 -22.28
C ALA A 820 -4.33 -17.17 -22.68
N TYR A 821 -5.04 -16.15 -23.13
CA TYR A 821 -6.32 -16.28 -23.83
C TYR A 821 -6.08 -16.24 -25.34
N CYS A 822 -6.73 -17.14 -26.08
CA CYS A 822 -6.83 -17.14 -27.53
C CYS A 822 -8.29 -17.43 -27.90
N SER A 823 -8.89 -16.70 -28.84
CA SER A 823 -10.27 -16.98 -29.30
C SER A 823 -10.40 -18.21 -30.21
N VAL A 824 -9.27 -18.68 -30.74
CA VAL A 824 -9.14 -19.86 -31.60
C VAL A 824 -8.02 -20.76 -31.08
N THR A 825 -8.10 -22.05 -31.38
CA THR A 825 -7.01 -22.99 -31.08
C THR A 825 -5.74 -22.54 -31.80
N PRO A 826 -4.61 -22.33 -31.10
CA PRO A 826 -3.35 -22.02 -31.75
C PRO A 826 -2.93 -23.13 -32.71
N ARG A 827 -2.39 -22.74 -33.85
CA ARG A 827 -1.78 -23.66 -34.83
C ARG A 827 -0.51 -24.27 -34.27
N LYS A 828 0.29 -23.44 -33.58
CA LYS A 828 1.60 -23.80 -33.06
C LYS A 828 2.03 -22.89 -31.91
N CYS A 829 2.73 -23.48 -30.94
CA CYS A 829 3.48 -22.77 -29.92
C CYS A 829 4.97 -23.10 -30.04
N MET A 830 5.84 -22.14 -29.73
CA MET A 830 7.30 -22.32 -29.74
C MET A 830 7.96 -21.67 -28.53
N LEU A 831 8.99 -22.32 -28.01
CA LEU A 831 9.93 -21.80 -27.01
C LEU A 831 11.26 -21.51 -27.70
N GLY A 832 11.55 -20.22 -27.91
CA GLY A 832 12.65 -19.77 -28.76
C GLY A 832 12.40 -20.12 -30.22
N SER A 833 13.04 -21.18 -30.70
CA SER A 833 12.88 -21.73 -32.06
C SER A 833 12.47 -23.21 -32.07
N ALA A 834 12.17 -23.78 -30.90
CA ALA A 834 11.74 -25.17 -30.76
C ALA A 834 10.23 -25.21 -30.51
N ASP A 835 9.56 -26.19 -31.10
CA ASP A 835 8.14 -26.47 -30.90
C ASP A 835 7.88 -26.78 -29.41
N ALA A 836 6.82 -26.19 -28.86
CA ALA A 836 6.42 -26.38 -27.47
C ALA A 836 5.04 -27.03 -27.40
N GLU A 837 4.92 -28.08 -26.58
CA GLU A 837 3.62 -28.66 -26.26
C GLU A 837 2.75 -27.65 -25.52
N PHE A 838 1.46 -27.64 -25.84
CA PHE A 838 0.48 -26.76 -25.25
C PHE A 838 -0.86 -27.49 -25.04
N SER A 839 -1.63 -27.03 -24.07
CA SER A 839 -3.02 -27.42 -23.87
C SER A 839 -3.93 -26.24 -24.14
N TYR A 840 -5.06 -26.48 -24.78
CA TYR A 840 -6.05 -25.47 -25.13
C TYR A 840 -7.46 -25.97 -24.79
N ASP A 841 -8.24 -25.16 -24.07
CA ASP A 841 -9.65 -25.39 -23.81
C ASP A 841 -10.51 -24.54 -24.78
N PRO A 842 -11.18 -25.15 -25.77
CA PRO A 842 -12.03 -24.42 -26.71
C PRO A 842 -13.26 -23.75 -26.10
N SER A 843 -13.67 -24.11 -24.87
CA SER A 843 -14.84 -23.54 -24.22
C SER A 843 -14.58 -22.18 -23.55
N SER A 844 -13.33 -21.96 -23.11
CA SER A 844 -12.89 -20.71 -22.46
C SER A 844 -11.86 -19.92 -23.28
N GLY A 845 -11.25 -20.54 -24.29
CA GLY A 845 -10.10 -20.00 -25.01
C GLY A 845 -8.80 -20.04 -24.22
N PHE A 846 -8.72 -20.85 -23.16
CA PHE A 846 -7.55 -20.90 -22.28
C PHE A 846 -6.43 -21.74 -22.89
N LEU A 847 -5.36 -21.05 -23.30
CA LEU A 847 -4.09 -21.64 -23.71
C LEU A 847 -3.15 -21.76 -22.50
N THR A 848 -2.53 -22.93 -22.32
CA THR A 848 -1.47 -23.14 -21.34
C THR A 848 -0.25 -23.84 -21.94
N LEU A 849 0.94 -23.44 -21.50
CA LEU A 849 2.24 -24.03 -21.85
C LEU A 849 3.03 -24.27 -20.55
N GLN A 850 3.84 -25.33 -20.50
CA GLN A 850 4.74 -25.58 -19.37
C GLN A 850 6.13 -25.02 -19.66
N LEU A 851 6.60 -24.09 -18.82
CA LEU A 851 7.99 -23.64 -18.78
C LEU A 851 8.71 -24.43 -17.69
N GLU A 852 9.39 -25.53 -18.04
CA GLU A 852 9.97 -26.44 -17.03
C GLU A 852 11.10 -25.83 -16.20
N ASN A 853 11.93 -24.98 -16.81
CA ASN A 853 13.13 -24.42 -16.21
C ASN A 853 13.16 -22.90 -16.36
N MET A 854 13.97 -22.22 -15.56
CA MET A 854 14.28 -20.79 -15.74
C MET A 854 14.94 -20.54 -17.12
N PRO A 855 14.92 -19.29 -17.64
CA PRO A 855 15.58 -18.95 -18.91
C PRO A 855 17.06 -19.33 -18.94
N GLU A 856 17.49 -19.98 -20.03
CA GLU A 856 18.86 -20.50 -20.14
C GLU A 856 19.95 -19.41 -20.23
N GLY A 857 21.07 -19.67 -19.54
CA GLY A 857 22.26 -18.83 -19.57
C GLY A 857 22.01 -17.46 -18.92
N ASN A 858 22.48 -16.39 -19.57
CA ASN A 858 22.32 -15.02 -19.07
C ASN A 858 21.02 -14.33 -19.57
N LYS A 859 20.06 -15.09 -20.11
CA LYS A 859 18.76 -14.55 -20.56
C LYS A 859 17.90 -14.22 -19.35
N ARG A 860 17.13 -13.12 -19.41
CA ARG A 860 16.20 -12.70 -18.35
C ARG A 860 14.79 -13.29 -18.51
N ALA A 861 14.46 -13.72 -19.72
CA ALA A 861 13.13 -14.20 -20.10
C ALA A 861 13.22 -15.28 -21.18
N HIS A 862 12.25 -16.18 -21.19
CA HIS A 862 11.93 -17.05 -22.32
C HIS A 862 11.35 -16.21 -23.46
N LYS A 863 11.65 -16.58 -24.70
CA LYS A 863 10.90 -16.09 -25.87
C LYS A 863 9.85 -17.12 -26.20
N VAL A 864 8.58 -16.75 -26.12
CA VAL A 864 7.45 -17.63 -26.46
C VAL A 864 6.77 -17.06 -27.69
N VAL A 865 6.54 -17.90 -28.70
CA VAL A 865 5.86 -17.51 -29.94
C VAL A 865 4.61 -18.37 -30.10
N ILE A 866 3.48 -17.74 -30.41
CA ILE A 866 2.18 -18.37 -30.60
C ILE A 866 1.68 -18.00 -32.00
N GLU A 867 1.35 -19.00 -32.81
CA GLU A 867 0.81 -18.86 -34.17
C GLU A 867 -0.70 -19.19 -34.15
N LEU A 868 -1.54 -18.29 -34.68
CA LEU A 868 -3.01 -18.44 -34.80
C LEU A 868 -3.43 -18.56 -36.28
#